data_AF-A0A357CPA9-F1
#
_entry.id   AF-A0A357CPA9-F1
#
_cell.length_a   1.000
_cell.length_b   1.000
_cell.length_c   1.000
_cell.angle_alpha   90.00
_cell.angle_beta   90.00
_cell.angle_gamma   90.00
#
_symmetry.space_group_name_H-M   'P 1'
#
loop_
_entity.id
_entity.type
_entity.pdbx_description
1 polymer ?
#
loop_
_entity_poly.entity_id
_entity_poly.type
_entity_poly.pdbx_seq_one_letter_code
_entity_poly.pdbx_strand_id
1 'polypeptide(L)'
;MGYLSKDEIISKIETSNKTNLERINNPNLKVACIMDRFSYDCFKYECTLKYLPYDSWEDSLDLFDPDFLLVESAWEGLDHTWKDQLINIENKGDCKIKRIINYCHQKNIPTVFWNKEDPPNYLKFIYAAKLFDFVFTTDLNSIQRYYQDLKHKRVYVLPFAAQPAIHNPINSNYNKKENVAFAGTWYGTRYIKRQIELKMLLQPSLAYNLHIYDRNYQKDNNLNFKFPEECRTNIVGSLDYKDMVKAYKLYKVFLNVNTVKKSPTMFSRRVFEMLASGANVITTYSEGIYNYFKEIIPIVFSEEETRDVLSILLNSKEISEGISLLGIREVNEKHLYKHRLNSILGKIGLEHKITQGKGVSVVAYINNELGFKNILNCYKAQKFKHKELIAIANKQIDIGEYSRKDISIIRYKNEQTLKQAIYKACKYSYVALFNEKDYYAPYYLMDLIHAFNYTDADVVEKSSYYEYNLEVNLLSLYNQGHENIYVKGINRNAFVIKKDLVKDTNVLTDIFHNKEPLFGNLKIYSTDRFSYVSIRDNNKDNHTDIKSEIICFTKDYKTHVSIKKDIFVNDGLDKDVIEEKIRIFNQRVMEETFSSDYPGFKNLILKKINRNAEVLIYGAGEHTERLLNLISNLQFNIIGLVDQDKNKQGKVLFNLKVFSPEDINKLKPGFIIISSLAHEEEIYKDLENKCYNTIIYPIYLANEKFRKDIFIELYVCQYPLDTEYVNTHDF
;
A
#
# COMPACT_ATOMS: atom_id res chain seq x y z
N MET A 1 16.56 -28.77 7.20
CA MET A 1 17.34 -27.70 6.54
C MET A 1 17.65 -26.66 7.61
N GLY A 2 18.92 -26.30 7.78
CA GLY A 2 19.31 -25.30 8.78
C GLY A 2 18.70 -23.94 8.45
N TYR A 3 18.26 -23.22 9.48
CA TYR A 3 17.83 -21.82 9.37
C TYR A 3 19.00 -21.00 8.82
N LEU A 4 18.75 -20.14 7.85
CA LEU A 4 19.77 -19.18 7.43
C LEU A 4 20.07 -18.27 8.61
N SER A 5 21.35 -18.10 8.88
CA SER A 5 21.84 -17.11 9.83
C SER A 5 21.46 -15.71 9.37
N LYS A 6 21.36 -14.79 10.34
CA LYS A 6 21.17 -13.36 10.07
C LYS A 6 22.18 -12.84 9.05
N ASP A 7 23.44 -13.26 9.15
CA ASP A 7 24.52 -12.79 8.28
C ASP A 7 24.35 -13.30 6.84
N GLU A 8 23.80 -14.50 6.64
CA GLU A 8 23.46 -15.02 5.31
C GLU A 8 22.29 -14.26 4.68
N ILE A 9 21.28 -13.89 5.46
CA ILE A 9 20.15 -13.07 4.97
C ILE A 9 20.63 -11.66 4.61
N ILE A 10 21.47 -11.04 5.46
CA ILE A 10 22.05 -9.73 5.18
C ILE A 10 22.95 -9.79 3.94
N SER A 11 23.76 -10.83 3.78
CA SER A 11 24.57 -11.04 2.57
C SER A 11 23.70 -11.19 1.31
N LYS A 12 22.57 -11.92 1.38
CA LYS A 12 21.58 -11.97 0.29
C LYS A 12 20.97 -10.59 -0.01
N ILE A 13 20.73 -9.77 1.01
CA ILE A 13 20.24 -8.39 0.85
C ILE A 13 21.31 -7.53 0.19
N GLU A 14 22.56 -7.57 0.64
CA GLU A 14 23.68 -6.78 0.12
C GLU A 14 24.04 -7.12 -1.33
N THR A 15 23.95 -8.41 -1.70
CA THR A 15 24.19 -8.89 -3.07
C THR A 15 23.00 -8.67 -4.00
N SER A 16 21.82 -8.31 -3.48
CA SER A 16 20.69 -7.94 -4.32
C SER A 16 21.01 -6.65 -5.11
N ASN A 17 21.01 -6.77 -6.45
CA ASN A 17 21.54 -5.73 -7.35
C ASN A 17 20.94 -4.34 -7.09
N LYS A 18 21.81 -3.32 -7.18
CA LYS A 18 21.40 -1.91 -7.32
C LYS A 18 20.78 -1.69 -8.70
N THR A 19 19.46 -1.82 -8.82
CA THR A 19 18.76 -1.21 -9.95
C THR A 19 18.56 0.26 -9.67
N ASN A 20 19.55 1.08 -10.01
CA ASN A 20 19.43 2.53 -9.91
C ASN A 20 18.77 3.05 -11.19
N LEU A 21 17.44 3.10 -11.19
CA LEU A 21 16.74 4.03 -12.08
C LEU A 21 17.04 5.44 -11.59
N GLU A 22 18.03 6.11 -12.19
CA GLU A 22 18.42 7.49 -11.81
C GLU A 22 17.59 8.56 -12.55
N ARG A 23 16.60 8.13 -13.34
CA ARG A 23 15.82 9.03 -14.18
C ARG A 23 14.70 9.72 -13.40
N ILE A 24 14.60 11.03 -13.58
CA ILE A 24 13.44 11.82 -13.17
C ILE A 24 12.38 11.75 -14.28
N ASN A 25 11.14 11.37 -13.92
CA ASN A 25 10.03 11.25 -14.86
C ASN A 25 9.62 12.60 -15.46
N ASN A 26 9.59 13.66 -14.64
CA ASN A 26 9.27 15.02 -15.08
C ASN A 26 10.31 16.05 -14.58
N PRO A 27 11.45 16.20 -15.27
CA PRO A 27 12.51 17.12 -14.82
C PRO A 27 12.10 18.60 -14.85
N ASN A 28 11.04 18.95 -15.58
CA ASN A 28 10.54 20.33 -15.71
C ASN A 28 9.55 20.73 -14.61
N LEU A 29 9.13 19.78 -13.78
CA LEU A 29 8.29 20.04 -12.61
C LEU A 29 9.20 20.20 -11.39
N LYS A 30 9.22 21.40 -10.81
CA LYS A 30 10.05 21.73 -9.64
C LYS A 30 9.19 21.75 -8.39
N VAL A 31 9.51 20.93 -7.40
CA VAL A 31 8.74 20.84 -6.15
C VAL A 31 9.66 21.07 -4.96
N ALA A 32 9.37 22.08 -4.16
CA ALA A 32 10.02 22.25 -2.86
C ALA A 32 9.31 21.40 -1.82
N CYS A 33 10.03 20.80 -0.86
CA CYS A 33 9.41 19.91 0.10
C CYS A 33 9.99 19.89 1.51
N ILE A 34 9.13 19.53 2.47
CA ILE A 34 9.50 19.12 3.84
C ILE A 34 8.87 17.76 4.08
N MET A 35 9.69 16.72 4.10
CA MET A 35 9.25 15.33 4.29
C MET A 35 10.31 14.44 4.90
N ASP A 36 9.88 13.30 5.46
CA ASP A 36 10.74 12.24 5.96
C ASP A 36 11.45 11.49 4.83
N ARG A 37 12.39 10.63 5.22
CA ARG A 37 13.19 9.84 4.27
C ARG A 37 12.35 8.94 3.37
N PHE A 38 11.28 8.35 3.90
CA PHE A 38 10.46 7.36 3.19
C PHE A 38 9.67 8.01 2.05
N SER A 39 9.10 9.18 2.29
CA SER A 39 8.36 9.93 1.27
C SER A 39 9.31 10.59 0.28
N TYR A 40 10.46 11.12 0.74
CA TYR A 40 11.46 11.74 -0.14
C TYR A 40 11.99 10.76 -1.18
N ASP A 41 12.38 9.56 -0.72
CA ASP A 41 12.87 8.51 -1.63
C ASP A 41 11.81 8.05 -2.63
N CYS A 42 10.53 8.27 -2.34
CA CYS A 42 9.45 7.94 -3.26
C CYS A 42 9.14 9.05 -4.27
N PHE A 43 9.17 10.32 -3.90
CA PHE A 43 8.82 11.43 -4.81
C PHE A 43 10.00 11.91 -5.68
N LYS A 44 11.25 11.69 -5.26
CA LYS A 44 12.45 12.22 -5.97
C LYS A 44 12.62 11.73 -7.42
N TYR A 45 11.96 10.63 -7.81
CA TYR A 45 12.00 10.11 -9.17
C TYR A 45 10.86 10.68 -10.05
N GLU A 46 9.88 11.34 -9.45
CA GLU A 46 8.71 11.82 -10.19
C GLU A 46 8.90 13.23 -10.74
N CYS A 47 9.69 14.05 -10.04
CA CYS A 47 9.91 15.47 -10.34
C CYS A 47 11.29 15.92 -9.87
N THR A 48 11.70 17.13 -10.27
CA THR A 48 12.85 17.79 -9.67
C THR A 48 12.46 18.23 -8.25
N LEU A 49 12.86 17.45 -7.25
CA LEU A 49 12.46 17.61 -5.85
C LEU A 49 13.59 18.28 -5.05
N LYS A 50 13.28 19.37 -4.33
CA LYS A 50 14.22 20.10 -3.47
C LYS A 50 13.74 20.07 -2.02
N TYR A 51 14.49 19.41 -1.15
CA TYR A 51 14.26 19.48 0.29
C TYR A 51 14.59 20.87 0.85
N LEU A 52 13.78 21.36 1.79
CA LEU A 52 13.97 22.63 2.49
C LEU A 52 14.51 22.38 3.91
N PRO A 53 15.80 22.66 4.19
CA PRO A 53 16.34 22.62 5.54
C PRO A 53 15.73 23.71 6.42
N TYR A 54 15.63 23.46 7.72
CA TYR A 54 14.97 24.39 8.66
C TYR A 54 15.64 25.78 8.73
N ASP A 55 16.96 25.87 8.61
CA ASP A 55 17.72 27.12 8.79
C ASP A 55 17.99 27.88 7.48
N SER A 56 17.94 27.22 6.33
CA SER A 56 18.30 27.79 5.02
C SER A 56 17.17 27.69 3.99
N TRP A 57 15.92 27.74 4.45
CA TRP A 57 14.75 27.57 3.59
C TRP A 57 14.56 28.74 2.61
N GLU A 58 14.90 29.97 3.01
CA GLU A 58 14.66 31.19 2.23
C GLU A 58 15.54 31.19 0.97
N ASP A 59 16.86 31.05 1.14
CA ASP A 59 17.81 30.86 0.04
C ASP A 59 17.43 29.67 -0.86
N SER A 60 16.94 28.59 -0.23
CA SER A 60 16.53 27.38 -0.97
C SER A 60 15.32 27.64 -1.86
N LEU A 61 14.36 28.47 -1.43
CA LEU A 61 13.19 28.82 -2.23
C LEU A 61 13.52 29.84 -3.32
N ASP A 62 14.28 30.89 -3.00
CA ASP A 62 14.68 31.92 -3.97
C ASP A 62 15.51 31.33 -5.12
N LEU A 63 16.49 30.48 -4.83
CA LEU A 63 17.34 29.87 -5.85
C LEU A 63 16.62 28.80 -6.67
N PHE A 64 15.69 28.07 -6.07
CA PHE A 64 15.08 26.91 -6.71
C PHE A 64 13.89 27.29 -7.59
N ASP A 65 13.11 28.30 -7.17
CA ASP A 65 11.90 28.76 -7.85
C ASP A 65 10.90 27.59 -8.12
N PRO A 66 10.26 27.05 -7.07
CA PRO A 66 9.41 25.88 -7.18
C PRO A 66 8.03 26.20 -7.76
N ASP A 67 7.45 25.22 -8.46
CA ASP A 67 6.08 25.28 -8.96
C ASP A 67 5.03 25.20 -7.85
N PHE A 68 5.36 24.50 -6.76
CA PHE A 68 4.57 24.44 -5.54
C PHE A 68 5.41 23.89 -4.37
N LEU A 69 4.94 24.14 -3.15
CA LEU A 69 5.49 23.59 -1.92
C LEU A 69 4.67 22.35 -1.48
N LEU A 70 5.33 21.22 -1.23
CA LEU A 70 4.75 19.99 -0.68
C LEU A 70 5.33 19.66 0.70
N VAL A 71 4.53 19.81 1.74
CA VAL A 71 4.91 19.45 3.11
C VAL A 71 4.06 18.27 3.56
N GLU A 72 4.68 17.24 4.11
CA GLU A 72 3.93 16.19 4.79
C GLU A 72 3.85 16.45 6.30
N SER A 73 3.01 15.68 7.00
CA SER A 73 3.01 15.57 8.46
C SER A 73 4.29 14.90 8.98
N ALA A 74 5.44 15.56 8.81
CA ALA A 74 6.75 15.08 9.17
C ALA A 74 7.02 15.28 10.66
N TRP A 75 7.55 14.24 11.32
CA TRP A 75 8.02 14.30 12.70
C TRP A 75 9.38 14.99 12.82
N GLU A 76 10.28 14.72 11.89
CA GLU A 76 11.66 15.22 11.91
C GLU A 76 12.20 15.75 10.58
N GLY A 77 11.57 15.41 9.46
CA GLY A 77 12.08 15.75 8.14
C GLY A 77 13.23 14.83 7.70
N LEU A 78 13.87 15.17 6.58
CA LEU A 78 14.90 14.34 5.93
C LEU A 78 16.25 14.43 6.63
N ASP A 79 16.61 15.60 7.12
CA ASP A 79 17.89 15.93 7.77
C ASP A 79 17.75 16.11 9.29
N HIS A 80 16.60 15.72 9.84
CA HIS A 80 16.22 15.88 11.25
C HIS A 80 16.09 17.33 11.75
N THR A 81 16.27 18.34 10.90
CA THR A 81 16.20 19.75 11.32
C THR A 81 14.76 20.22 11.59
N TRP A 82 13.77 19.49 11.09
CA TRP A 82 12.34 19.76 11.31
C TRP A 82 11.76 19.05 12.53
N LYS A 83 12.62 18.47 13.39
CA LYS A 83 12.20 17.71 14.59
C LYS A 83 11.22 18.47 15.48
N ASP A 84 10.04 17.88 15.62
CA ASP A 84 8.87 18.36 16.35
C ASP A 84 8.31 19.70 15.83
N GLN A 85 8.85 20.30 14.77
CA GLN A 85 8.53 21.68 14.36
C GLN A 85 7.12 21.84 13.78
N LEU A 86 6.54 20.77 13.23
CA LEU A 86 5.20 20.75 12.62
C LEU A 86 4.10 20.26 13.57
N ILE A 87 4.45 19.88 14.80
CA ILE A 87 3.54 19.26 15.77
C ILE A 87 3.02 20.31 16.75
N ASN A 88 1.70 20.29 16.99
CA ASN A 88 1.00 21.13 17.97
C ASN A 88 1.45 22.59 17.89
N ILE A 89 1.49 23.12 16.66
CA ILE A 89 2.07 24.44 16.37
C ILE A 89 1.27 25.60 16.97
N GLU A 90 0.04 25.38 17.41
CA GLU A 90 -0.75 26.34 18.17
C GLU A 90 -0.08 26.75 19.48
N ASN A 91 0.76 25.88 20.05
CA ASN A 91 1.55 26.17 21.24
C ASN A 91 2.88 26.87 20.90
N LYS A 92 3.17 27.10 19.61
CA LYS A 92 4.42 27.65 19.09
C LYS A 92 4.11 28.95 18.37
N GLY A 93 4.38 30.09 19.03
CA GLY A 93 4.03 31.45 18.59
C GLY A 93 4.36 31.78 17.12
N ASP A 94 5.41 32.55 16.86
CA ASP A 94 5.93 32.73 15.50
C ASP A 94 6.89 31.58 15.17
N CYS A 95 6.47 30.69 14.29
CA CYS A 95 7.23 29.50 13.90
C CYS A 95 7.59 29.54 12.42
N LYS A 96 8.74 28.95 12.05
CA LYS A 96 9.29 29.07 10.68
C LYS A 96 8.34 28.59 9.58
N ILE A 97 7.51 27.58 9.84
CA ILE A 97 6.53 27.13 8.84
C ILE A 97 5.56 28.24 8.46
N LYS A 98 5.11 29.09 9.41
CA LYS A 98 4.27 30.26 9.08
C LYS A 98 5.00 31.25 8.17
N ARG A 99 6.29 31.48 8.40
CA ARG A 99 7.13 32.36 7.56
C ARG A 99 7.30 31.80 6.15
N ILE A 100 7.55 30.50 6.01
CA ILE A 100 7.63 29.80 4.71
C ILE A 100 6.32 29.97 3.93
N ILE A 101 5.18 29.71 4.58
CA ILE A 101 3.87 29.82 3.93
C ILE A 101 3.59 31.27 3.50
N ASN A 102 3.88 32.25 4.36
CA ASN A 102 3.74 33.67 4.00
C ASN A 102 4.63 34.04 2.80
N TYR A 103 5.87 33.56 2.77
CA TYR A 103 6.77 33.74 1.65
C TYR A 103 6.18 33.13 0.35
N CYS A 104 5.69 31.89 0.41
CA CYS A 104 5.05 31.24 -0.74
C CYS A 104 3.85 32.05 -1.26
N HIS A 105 2.99 32.55 -0.37
CA HIS A 105 1.86 33.40 -0.76
C HIS A 105 2.30 34.71 -1.44
N GLN A 106 3.35 35.37 -0.93
CA GLN A 106 3.90 36.59 -1.55
C GLN A 106 4.44 36.34 -2.96
N LYS A 107 4.94 35.13 -3.23
CA LYS A 107 5.47 34.71 -4.54
C LYS A 107 4.43 33.98 -5.42
N ASN A 108 3.19 33.85 -4.97
CA ASN A 108 2.13 33.06 -5.64
C ASN A 108 2.48 31.58 -5.86
N ILE A 109 3.23 30.98 -4.93
CA ILE A 109 3.58 29.56 -4.94
C ILE A 109 2.48 28.79 -4.18
N PRO A 110 1.74 27.87 -4.82
CA PRO A 110 0.73 27.05 -4.14
C PRO A 110 1.33 26.21 -3.02
N THR A 111 0.62 26.10 -1.91
CA THR A 111 1.07 25.33 -0.74
C THR A 111 0.21 24.10 -0.50
N VAL A 112 0.86 22.94 -0.35
CA VAL A 112 0.20 21.64 -0.17
C VAL A 112 0.68 20.98 1.13
N PHE A 113 -0.27 20.60 1.99
CA PHE A 113 -0.01 19.77 3.16
C PHE A 113 -0.54 18.34 2.95
N TRP A 114 0.26 17.32 3.17
CA TRP A 114 -0.16 15.91 3.16
C TRP A 114 -0.04 15.28 4.54
N ASN A 115 -1.17 15.08 5.22
CA ASN A 115 -1.19 14.30 6.45
C ASN A 115 -1.17 12.81 6.12
N LYS A 116 0.00 12.19 6.28
CA LYS A 116 0.26 10.84 5.78
C LYS A 116 -0.27 9.73 6.70
N GLU A 117 -0.60 10.05 7.95
CA GLU A 117 -0.97 9.03 8.95
C GLU A 117 -2.23 9.43 9.75
N ASP A 118 -3.26 9.86 9.04
CA ASP A 118 -4.62 9.98 9.59
C ASP A 118 -5.34 8.63 9.67
N PRO A 119 -6.32 8.46 10.57
CA PRO A 119 -6.73 9.41 11.62
C PRO A 119 -5.80 9.53 12.87
N PRO A 120 -4.85 8.62 13.19
CA PRO A 120 -4.12 8.69 14.46
C PRO A 120 -3.37 9.99 14.74
N ASN A 121 -2.89 10.67 13.68
CA ASN A 121 -2.07 11.87 13.83
C ASN A 121 -2.81 13.17 13.53
N TYR A 122 -4.11 13.13 13.22
CA TYR A 122 -4.91 14.31 12.88
C TYR A 122 -4.72 15.48 13.86
N LEU A 123 -4.93 15.22 15.16
CA LEU A 123 -4.88 16.23 16.21
C LEU A 123 -3.50 16.89 16.34
N LYS A 124 -2.44 16.14 16.04
CA LYS A 124 -1.05 16.63 16.17
C LYS A 124 -0.68 17.63 15.09
N PHE A 125 -1.30 17.53 13.92
CA PHE A 125 -0.91 18.27 12.72
C PHE A 125 -2.01 19.21 12.19
N ILE A 126 -3.23 19.18 12.74
CA ILE A 126 -4.35 20.00 12.24
C ILE A 126 -4.03 21.49 12.21
N TYR A 127 -3.33 22.02 13.22
CA TYR A 127 -2.97 23.44 13.24
C TYR A 127 -1.92 23.81 12.20
N ALA A 128 -1.02 22.88 11.86
CA ALA A 128 -0.11 23.06 10.72
C ALA A 128 -0.89 23.02 9.41
N ALA A 129 -1.78 22.04 9.24
CA ALA A 129 -2.61 21.90 8.04
C ALA A 129 -3.44 23.15 7.72
N LYS A 130 -3.94 23.86 8.75
CA LYS A 130 -4.69 25.12 8.61
C LYS A 130 -3.92 26.25 7.91
N LEU A 131 -2.60 26.17 7.81
CA LEU A 131 -1.78 27.19 7.15
C LEU A 131 -1.78 27.04 5.62
N PHE A 132 -2.11 25.87 5.08
CA PHE A 132 -1.89 25.55 3.67
C PHE A 132 -3.13 25.76 2.79
N ASP A 133 -2.91 26.04 1.51
CA ASP A 133 -3.98 26.23 0.52
C ASP A 133 -4.77 24.94 0.28
N PHE A 134 -4.04 23.82 0.19
CA PHE A 134 -4.57 22.50 -0.11
C PHE A 134 -4.11 21.49 0.93
N VAL A 135 -5.05 20.66 1.40
CA VAL A 135 -4.75 19.57 2.34
C VAL A 135 -5.08 18.23 1.70
N PHE A 136 -4.19 17.27 1.87
CA PHE A 136 -4.38 15.88 1.51
C PHE A 136 -4.29 15.02 2.75
N THR A 137 -5.12 13.98 2.83
CA THR A 137 -5.13 13.02 3.94
C THR A 137 -5.16 11.60 3.40
N THR A 138 -4.53 10.66 4.11
CA THR A 138 -4.62 9.23 3.76
C THR A 138 -5.97 8.60 4.14
N ASP A 139 -6.75 9.26 4.99
CA ASP A 139 -8.03 8.74 5.51
C ASP A 139 -9.23 9.50 4.94
N LEU A 140 -10.07 8.81 4.15
CA LEU A 140 -11.31 9.36 3.62
C LEU A 140 -12.26 9.87 4.71
N ASN A 141 -12.33 9.20 5.86
CA ASN A 141 -13.25 9.58 6.94
C ASN A 141 -12.83 10.90 7.62
N SER A 142 -11.57 11.31 7.51
CA SER A 142 -11.05 12.55 8.08
C SER A 142 -11.45 13.81 7.28
N ILE A 143 -11.93 13.67 6.04
CA ILE A 143 -12.28 14.81 5.16
C ILE A 143 -13.33 15.73 5.81
N GLN A 144 -14.40 15.17 6.37
CA GLN A 144 -15.48 15.99 6.96
C GLN A 144 -14.97 16.81 8.15
N ARG A 145 -14.13 16.19 8.99
CA ARG A 145 -13.51 16.88 10.13
C ARG A 145 -12.59 18.01 9.67
N TYR A 146 -11.79 17.78 8.63
CA TYR A 146 -10.99 18.83 8.01
C TYR A 146 -11.84 19.99 7.46
N TYR A 147 -12.97 19.74 6.79
CA TYR A 147 -13.84 20.84 6.35
C TYR A 147 -14.32 21.72 7.50
N GLN A 148 -14.63 21.11 8.65
CA GLN A 148 -15.05 21.83 9.85
C GLN A 148 -13.92 22.69 10.43
N ASP A 149 -12.69 22.15 10.48
CA ASP A 149 -11.55 22.81 11.12
C ASP A 149 -10.86 23.86 10.21
N LEU A 150 -10.75 23.62 8.90
CA LEU A 150 -10.09 24.53 7.95
C LEU A 150 -11.00 25.61 7.36
N LYS A 151 -12.33 25.43 7.44
CA LYS A 151 -13.31 26.35 6.82
C LYS A 151 -13.21 26.47 5.30
N HIS A 152 -12.60 25.50 4.62
CA HIS A 152 -12.61 25.38 3.16
C HIS A 152 -12.69 23.91 2.70
N LYS A 153 -13.05 23.71 1.42
CA LYS A 153 -13.26 22.37 0.83
C LYS A 153 -12.10 21.84 -0.02
N ARG A 154 -10.97 22.55 -0.08
CA ARG A 154 -9.73 22.09 -0.76
C ARG A 154 -9.00 21.02 0.05
N VAL A 155 -9.73 19.94 0.39
CA VAL A 155 -9.22 18.80 1.16
C VAL A 155 -9.53 17.53 0.38
N TYR A 156 -8.52 16.69 0.13
CA TYR A 156 -8.63 15.53 -0.75
C TYR A 156 -7.97 14.29 -0.15
N VAL A 157 -8.36 13.11 -0.64
CA VAL A 157 -7.73 11.85 -0.24
C VAL A 157 -6.50 11.58 -1.09
N LEU A 158 -5.38 11.25 -0.45
CA LEU A 158 -4.14 10.82 -1.07
C LEU A 158 -3.58 9.61 -0.32
N PRO A 159 -3.94 8.37 -0.75
CA PRO A 159 -3.43 7.15 -0.13
C PRO A 159 -1.93 6.98 -0.39
N PHE A 160 -1.29 6.10 0.37
CA PHE A 160 0.06 5.63 0.04
C PHE A 160 0.14 4.97 -1.34
N ALA A 161 1.38 4.74 -1.78
CA ALA A 161 1.73 4.21 -3.09
C ALA A 161 3.11 3.51 -3.06
N ALA A 162 3.47 2.90 -4.18
CA ALA A 162 4.82 2.39 -4.41
C ALA A 162 5.60 3.28 -5.40
N GLN A 163 6.92 3.34 -5.22
CA GLN A 163 7.85 3.94 -6.17
C GLN A 163 8.58 2.84 -6.94
N PRO A 164 8.32 2.63 -8.25
CA PRO A 164 8.86 1.51 -9.03
C PRO A 164 10.39 1.50 -9.13
N ALA A 165 11.05 2.65 -9.03
CA ALA A 165 12.52 2.72 -9.04
C ALA A 165 13.16 1.94 -7.87
N ILE A 166 12.44 1.79 -6.74
CA ILE A 166 12.96 1.10 -5.55
C ILE A 166 12.12 -0.13 -5.18
N HIS A 167 10.80 -0.12 -5.43
CA HIS A 167 9.90 -1.25 -5.18
C HIS A 167 9.56 -1.96 -6.50
N ASN A 168 10.22 -3.08 -6.78
CA ASN A 168 10.06 -3.79 -8.06
C ASN A 168 10.46 -5.27 -7.96
N PRO A 169 10.03 -6.13 -8.89
CA PRO A 169 10.32 -7.56 -8.85
C PRO A 169 11.70 -7.91 -9.41
N ILE A 170 12.56 -6.95 -9.76
CA ILE A 170 13.82 -7.26 -10.46
C ILE A 170 14.72 -8.15 -9.59
N ASN A 171 15.20 -9.23 -10.20
CA ASN A 171 15.97 -10.32 -9.59
C ASN A 171 15.22 -11.11 -8.52
N SER A 172 13.88 -11.03 -8.49
CA SER A 172 13.06 -11.94 -7.70
C SER A 172 12.90 -13.27 -8.44
N ASN A 173 13.40 -14.35 -7.85
CA ASN A 173 13.24 -15.70 -8.37
C ASN A 173 12.57 -16.55 -7.29
N TYR A 174 11.39 -17.11 -7.60
CA TYR A 174 10.58 -17.85 -6.64
C TYR A 174 11.34 -18.98 -5.93
N ASN A 175 12.16 -19.73 -6.67
CA ASN A 175 12.90 -20.86 -6.13
C ASN A 175 14.04 -20.45 -5.17
N LYS A 176 14.47 -19.18 -5.22
CA LYS A 176 15.51 -18.61 -4.35
C LYS A 176 14.95 -17.85 -3.15
N LYS A 177 13.63 -17.64 -3.11
CA LYS A 177 12.95 -16.91 -2.03
C LYS A 177 12.82 -17.77 -0.77
N GLU A 178 13.01 -17.12 0.36
CA GLU A 178 12.58 -17.61 1.67
C GLU A 178 11.05 -17.65 1.76
N ASN A 179 10.53 -18.38 2.75
CA ASN A 179 9.09 -18.64 2.82
C ASN A 179 8.30 -17.44 3.39
N VAL A 180 8.45 -17.14 4.68
CA VAL A 180 7.58 -16.18 5.38
C VAL A 180 8.38 -15.15 6.17
N ALA A 181 8.01 -13.88 6.04
CA ALA A 181 8.56 -12.80 6.86
C ALA A 181 7.48 -11.95 7.54
N PHE A 182 7.82 -11.42 8.71
CA PHE A 182 7.13 -10.30 9.35
C PHE A 182 8.12 -9.19 9.66
N ALA A 183 7.72 -7.94 9.43
CA ALA A 183 8.52 -6.78 9.83
C ALA A 183 7.67 -5.81 10.64
N GLY A 184 8.02 -5.58 11.90
CA GLY A 184 7.20 -4.74 12.76
C GLY A 184 7.60 -4.81 14.21
N THR A 185 6.71 -4.31 15.05
CA THR A 185 6.89 -4.23 16.49
C THR A 185 5.78 -5.02 17.17
N TRP A 186 6.14 -5.75 18.22
CA TRP A 186 5.21 -6.24 19.21
C TRP A 186 4.95 -5.14 20.24
N TYR A 187 3.69 -4.89 20.60
CA TYR A 187 3.33 -3.93 21.63
C TYR A 187 2.66 -4.70 22.78
N GLY A 188 3.40 -5.14 23.78
CA GLY A 188 2.90 -6.04 24.84
C GLY A 188 1.89 -5.40 25.79
N THR A 189 1.94 -4.08 25.99
CA THR A 189 1.04 -3.37 26.92
C THR A 189 -0.01 -2.49 26.25
N ARG A 190 -0.05 -2.48 24.91
CA ARG A 190 -1.00 -1.68 24.13
C ARG A 190 -1.56 -2.50 22.97
N TYR A 191 -2.72 -2.11 22.47
CA TYR A 191 -3.36 -2.72 21.30
C TYR A 191 -3.61 -4.22 21.45
N ILE A 192 -4.29 -4.67 22.52
CA ILE A 192 -4.53 -6.11 22.76
C ILE A 192 -5.14 -6.83 21.55
N LYS A 193 -6.13 -6.22 20.89
CA LYS A 193 -6.71 -6.74 19.64
C LYS A 193 -5.65 -6.98 18.57
N ARG A 194 -4.71 -6.05 18.40
CA ARG A 194 -3.58 -6.19 17.46
C ARG A 194 -2.61 -7.29 17.90
N GLN A 195 -2.42 -7.51 19.19
CA GLN A 195 -1.58 -8.61 19.70
C GLN A 195 -2.19 -9.97 19.36
N ILE A 196 -3.50 -10.14 19.60
CA ILE A 196 -4.25 -11.36 19.25
C ILE A 196 -4.18 -11.59 17.73
N GLU A 197 -4.45 -10.56 16.93
CA GLU A 197 -4.32 -10.60 15.47
C GLU A 197 -2.90 -10.94 14.99
N LEU A 198 -1.88 -10.37 15.63
CA LEU A 198 -0.50 -10.66 15.26
C LEU A 198 -0.13 -12.09 15.65
N LYS A 199 -0.56 -12.57 16.82
CA LYS A 199 -0.38 -13.98 17.23
C LYS A 199 -1.05 -14.93 16.23
N MET A 200 -2.28 -14.61 15.82
CA MET A 200 -3.04 -15.35 14.82
C MET A 200 -2.27 -15.52 13.49
N LEU A 201 -1.48 -14.52 13.09
CA LEU A 201 -0.60 -14.59 11.93
C LEU A 201 0.71 -15.35 12.20
N LEU A 202 1.35 -15.08 13.35
CA LEU A 202 2.69 -15.59 13.66
C LEU A 202 2.69 -17.07 14.02
N GLN A 203 1.74 -17.55 14.84
CA GLN A 203 1.75 -18.94 15.35
C GLN A 203 1.76 -19.98 14.22
N PRO A 204 0.86 -19.91 13.22
CA PRO A 204 0.87 -20.89 12.14
C PRO A 204 2.11 -20.77 11.25
N SER A 205 2.67 -19.56 11.15
CA SER A 205 3.84 -19.26 10.34
C SER A 205 5.14 -19.88 10.90
N LEU A 206 5.18 -20.22 12.20
CA LEU A 206 6.34 -20.89 12.81
C LEU A 206 6.68 -22.21 12.11
N ALA A 207 5.67 -22.93 11.60
CA ALA A 207 5.85 -24.18 10.85
C ALA A 207 6.44 -23.97 9.43
N TYR A 208 6.53 -22.72 8.96
CA TYR A 208 6.90 -22.38 7.58
C TYR A 208 8.18 -21.57 7.46
N ASN A 209 9.12 -21.72 8.41
CA ASN A 209 10.38 -20.96 8.44
C ASN A 209 10.17 -19.44 8.47
N LEU A 210 9.44 -18.97 9.49
CA LEU A 210 9.19 -17.56 9.73
C LEU A 210 10.48 -16.81 10.09
N HIS A 211 10.69 -15.65 9.46
CA HIS A 211 11.68 -14.67 9.89
C HIS A 211 11.01 -13.38 10.38
N ILE A 212 11.42 -12.89 11.54
CA ILE A 212 10.89 -11.66 12.16
C ILE A 212 11.97 -10.57 12.16
N TYR A 213 11.67 -9.46 11.51
CA TYR A 213 12.45 -8.23 11.60
C TYR A 213 11.82 -7.28 12.63
N ASP A 214 12.40 -7.22 13.83
CA ASP A 214 11.93 -6.37 14.91
C ASP A 214 12.55 -4.97 14.84
N ARG A 215 11.71 -3.95 14.70
CA ARG A 215 12.16 -2.54 14.68
C ARG A 215 12.77 -2.07 15.99
N ASN A 216 12.44 -2.73 17.10
CA ASN A 216 12.95 -2.40 18.44
C ASN A 216 13.94 -3.45 18.96
N TYR A 217 14.54 -4.26 18.07
CA TYR A 217 15.49 -5.30 18.44
C TYR A 217 16.62 -4.78 19.36
N GLN A 218 17.11 -3.56 19.12
CA GLN A 218 18.17 -2.95 19.94
C GLN A 218 17.68 -2.39 21.28
N LYS A 219 16.38 -2.41 21.57
CA LYS A 219 15.74 -1.88 22.79
C LYS A 219 15.29 -3.01 23.73
N ASP A 220 16.13 -4.03 23.90
CA ASP A 220 15.85 -5.28 24.63
C ASP A 220 15.42 -5.09 26.10
N ASN A 221 15.69 -3.94 26.72
CA ASN A 221 15.32 -3.67 28.11
C ASN A 221 13.84 -3.31 28.31
N ASN A 222 13.09 -3.02 27.24
CA ASN A 222 11.68 -2.68 27.37
C ASN A 222 10.79 -3.90 27.11
N LEU A 223 10.25 -4.48 28.20
CA LEU A 223 9.32 -5.63 28.13
C LEU A 223 8.12 -5.38 27.22
N ASN A 224 7.71 -4.11 27.03
CA ASN A 224 6.58 -3.77 26.15
C ASN A 224 6.86 -4.04 24.67
N PHE A 225 8.11 -4.24 24.26
CA PHE A 225 8.45 -4.52 22.86
C PHE A 225 8.89 -5.96 22.61
N LYS A 226 8.96 -6.80 23.65
CA LYS A 226 9.39 -8.19 23.50
C LYS A 226 8.28 -9.04 22.86
N PHE A 227 8.64 -9.74 21.80
CA PHE A 227 7.77 -10.75 21.19
C PHE A 227 7.48 -11.92 22.16
N PRO A 228 6.37 -12.65 21.94
CA PRO A 228 6.06 -13.91 22.64
C PRO A 228 7.24 -14.88 22.57
N GLU A 229 7.43 -15.66 23.62
CA GLU A 229 8.62 -16.52 23.79
C GLU A 229 8.79 -17.49 22.62
N GLU A 230 7.69 -18.07 22.16
CA GLU A 230 7.65 -19.00 21.04
C GLU A 230 8.07 -18.39 19.69
N CYS A 231 8.09 -17.06 19.57
CA CYS A 231 8.51 -16.36 18.34
C CYS A 231 9.96 -15.85 18.40
N ARG A 232 10.63 -15.89 19.56
CA ARG A 232 11.92 -15.20 19.75
C ARG A 232 13.05 -15.81 18.94
N THR A 233 13.03 -17.13 18.76
CA THR A 233 14.03 -17.85 17.95
C THR A 233 13.95 -17.52 16.46
N ASN A 234 12.83 -16.96 16.00
CA ASN A 234 12.59 -16.53 14.63
C ASN A 234 13.00 -15.08 14.36
N ILE A 235 13.47 -14.33 15.37
CA ILE A 235 13.90 -12.94 15.21
C ILE A 235 15.29 -12.92 14.58
N VAL A 236 15.37 -12.36 13.36
CA VAL A 236 16.62 -12.26 12.58
C VAL A 236 17.26 -10.87 12.67
N GLY A 237 16.75 -9.99 13.53
CA GLY A 237 17.28 -8.66 13.82
C GLY A 237 16.37 -7.54 13.33
N SER A 238 16.95 -6.40 12.95
CA SER A 238 16.26 -5.20 12.45
C SER A 238 16.85 -4.76 11.12
N LEU A 239 16.02 -4.24 10.22
CA LEU A 239 16.48 -3.66 8.95
C LEU A 239 16.08 -2.19 8.88
N ASP A 240 16.96 -1.38 8.29
CA ASP A 240 16.62 -0.03 7.90
C ASP A 240 15.67 -0.03 6.68
N TYR A 241 15.22 1.14 6.25
CA TYR A 241 14.29 1.21 5.12
C TYR A 241 14.86 0.64 3.82
N LYS A 242 16.11 0.95 3.49
CA LYS A 242 16.72 0.55 2.22
C LYS A 242 16.87 -0.96 2.15
N ASP A 243 17.24 -1.58 3.25
CA ASP A 243 17.39 -3.03 3.33
C ASP A 243 16.05 -3.75 3.44
N MET A 244 15.03 -3.14 4.07
CA MET A 244 13.67 -3.66 4.03
C MET A 244 13.12 -3.76 2.60
N VAL A 245 13.38 -2.76 1.75
CA VAL A 245 12.93 -2.76 0.35
C VAL A 245 13.54 -3.94 -0.42
N LYS A 246 14.83 -4.22 -0.21
CA LYS A 246 15.50 -5.39 -0.79
C LYS A 246 14.94 -6.70 -0.23
N ALA A 247 14.69 -6.75 1.08
CA ALA A 247 14.13 -7.91 1.75
C ALA A 247 12.76 -8.30 1.17
N TYR A 248 11.93 -7.35 0.71
CA TYR A 248 10.65 -7.68 0.07
C TYR A 248 10.79 -8.66 -1.10
N LYS A 249 11.89 -8.58 -1.85
CA LYS A 249 12.15 -9.45 -3.01
C LYS A 249 12.59 -10.86 -2.62
N LEU A 250 13.01 -11.05 -1.36
CA LEU A 250 13.60 -12.30 -0.88
C LEU A 250 12.58 -13.26 -0.28
N TYR A 251 11.33 -12.88 -0.07
CA TYR A 251 10.31 -13.77 0.53
C TYR A 251 9.14 -14.01 -0.43
N LYS A 252 8.57 -15.21 -0.31
CA LYS A 252 7.33 -15.60 -0.99
C LYS A 252 6.13 -14.89 -0.36
N VAL A 253 6.07 -14.86 0.98
CA VAL A 253 4.97 -14.27 1.76
C VAL A 253 5.48 -13.30 2.81
N PHE A 254 4.80 -12.15 2.93
CA PHE A 254 4.91 -11.25 4.06
C PHE A 254 3.61 -11.16 4.85
N LEU A 255 3.72 -11.17 6.18
CA LEU A 255 2.61 -10.97 7.10
C LEU A 255 2.42 -9.48 7.38
N ASN A 256 1.17 -9.00 7.34
CA ASN A 256 0.82 -7.63 7.66
C ASN A 256 -0.32 -7.57 8.69
N VAL A 257 -0.14 -6.79 9.74
CA VAL A 257 -1.19 -6.54 10.75
C VAL A 257 -1.60 -5.07 10.72
N ASN A 258 -2.91 -4.83 10.73
CA ASN A 258 -3.46 -3.47 10.62
C ASN A 258 -3.85 -2.90 11.99
N THR A 259 -3.65 -1.59 12.16
CA THR A 259 -4.07 -0.84 13.37
C THR A 259 -5.27 0.06 13.08
N VAL A 260 -5.29 0.69 11.90
CA VAL A 260 -6.47 1.40 11.39
C VAL A 260 -7.37 0.38 10.70
N LYS A 261 -8.61 0.24 11.19
CA LYS A 261 -9.54 -0.82 10.74
C LYS A 261 -10.69 -0.30 9.88
N LYS A 262 -11.24 0.85 10.26
CA LYS A 262 -12.47 1.44 9.68
C LYS A 262 -12.20 2.53 8.64
N SER A 263 -10.95 2.73 8.23
CA SER A 263 -10.66 3.70 7.16
C SER A 263 -10.86 3.02 5.81
N PRO A 264 -11.66 3.58 4.89
CA PRO A 264 -11.82 3.06 3.54
C PRO A 264 -10.56 3.14 2.69
N THR A 265 -9.54 3.92 3.11
CA THR A 265 -8.36 4.25 2.30
C THR A 265 -7.02 4.16 3.04
N MET A 266 -7.01 4.17 4.38
CA MET A 266 -5.77 4.13 5.16
C MET A 266 -5.40 2.72 5.62
N PHE A 267 -4.20 2.30 5.26
CA PHE A 267 -3.47 1.16 5.81
C PHE A 267 -1.97 1.36 5.56
N SER A 268 -1.14 0.42 6.04
CA SER A 268 0.33 0.55 5.95
C SER A 268 0.81 0.69 4.51
N ARG A 269 1.66 1.70 4.25
CA ARG A 269 2.35 1.88 2.96
C ARG A 269 3.07 0.62 2.47
N ARG A 270 3.53 -0.21 3.40
CA ARG A 270 4.25 -1.45 3.13
C ARG A 270 3.47 -2.40 2.21
N VAL A 271 2.14 -2.40 2.29
CA VAL A 271 1.32 -3.25 1.44
C VAL A 271 1.58 -2.96 -0.05
N PHE A 272 1.61 -1.67 -0.43
CA PHE A 272 1.93 -1.26 -1.79
C PHE A 272 3.37 -1.63 -2.17
N GLU A 273 4.31 -1.41 -1.25
CA GLU A 273 5.74 -1.68 -1.45
C GLU A 273 6.03 -3.17 -1.67
N MET A 274 5.43 -4.05 -0.85
CA MET A 274 5.56 -5.51 -0.96
C MET A 274 4.96 -6.06 -2.25
N LEU A 275 3.73 -5.64 -2.59
CA LEU A 275 3.07 -6.06 -3.84
C LEU A 275 3.88 -5.63 -5.07
N ALA A 276 4.35 -4.38 -5.12
CA ALA A 276 5.20 -3.90 -6.22
C ALA A 276 6.53 -4.68 -6.32
N SER A 277 7.03 -5.20 -5.20
CA SER A 277 8.27 -5.98 -5.13
C SER A 277 8.06 -7.48 -5.43
N GLY A 278 6.83 -7.89 -5.74
CA GLY A 278 6.47 -9.26 -6.09
C GLY A 278 6.38 -10.22 -4.90
N ALA A 279 6.14 -9.72 -3.68
CA ALA A 279 5.81 -10.55 -2.52
C ALA A 279 4.29 -10.70 -2.38
N ASN A 280 3.85 -11.91 -2.00
CA ASN A 280 2.47 -12.11 -1.56
C ASN A 280 2.29 -11.56 -0.14
N VAL A 281 1.08 -11.10 0.19
CA VAL A 281 0.76 -10.53 1.49
C VAL A 281 -0.38 -11.31 2.11
N ILE A 282 -0.25 -11.71 3.38
CA ILE A 282 -1.37 -12.19 4.21
C ILE A 282 -1.63 -11.15 5.29
N THR A 283 -2.89 -10.80 5.52
CA THR A 283 -3.19 -9.71 6.45
C THR A 283 -4.42 -9.89 7.32
N THR A 284 -4.43 -9.22 8.47
CA THR A 284 -5.66 -9.06 9.25
C THR A 284 -6.57 -8.00 8.64
N TYR A 285 -7.86 -8.05 8.95
CA TYR A 285 -8.84 -7.15 8.34
C TYR A 285 -8.48 -5.66 8.48
N SER A 286 -8.69 -4.92 7.39
CA SER A 286 -8.89 -3.47 7.37
C SER A 286 -9.76 -3.14 6.17
N GLU A 287 -10.67 -2.19 6.33
CA GLU A 287 -11.59 -1.78 5.27
C GLU A 287 -10.83 -1.25 4.04
N GLY A 288 -9.73 -0.52 4.24
CA GLY A 288 -8.89 -0.04 3.16
C GLY A 288 -8.24 -1.15 2.33
N ILE A 289 -7.73 -2.22 2.96
CA ILE A 289 -7.20 -3.36 2.18
C ILE A 289 -8.33 -4.11 1.48
N TYR A 290 -9.48 -4.29 2.14
CA TYR A 290 -10.65 -4.90 1.50
C TYR A 290 -11.07 -4.12 0.23
N ASN A 291 -11.16 -2.79 0.32
CA ASN A 291 -11.56 -1.94 -0.80
C ASN A 291 -10.55 -1.95 -1.97
N TYR A 292 -9.26 -2.01 -1.65
CA TYR A 292 -8.21 -1.87 -2.67
C TYR A 292 -7.75 -3.22 -3.24
N PHE A 293 -7.75 -4.27 -2.44
CA PHE A 293 -6.99 -5.48 -2.72
C PHE A 293 -7.69 -6.80 -2.35
N LYS A 294 -9.01 -6.83 -2.10
CA LYS A 294 -9.71 -8.07 -1.72
C LYS A 294 -9.55 -9.23 -2.72
N GLU A 295 -9.39 -8.96 -4.00
CA GLU A 295 -9.14 -9.98 -5.05
C GLU A 295 -7.68 -10.45 -5.11
N ILE A 296 -6.78 -9.88 -4.30
CA ILE A 296 -5.33 -10.08 -4.41
C ILE A 296 -4.72 -10.51 -3.07
N ILE A 297 -5.13 -9.86 -1.98
CA ILE A 297 -4.59 -10.09 -0.64
C ILE A 297 -5.59 -10.91 0.17
N PRO A 298 -5.25 -12.15 0.58
CA PRO A 298 -6.05 -12.90 1.55
C PRO A 298 -6.12 -12.17 2.89
N ILE A 299 -7.36 -11.96 3.36
CA ILE A 299 -7.68 -11.41 4.68
C ILE A 299 -8.12 -12.54 5.60
N VAL A 300 -7.43 -12.69 6.73
CA VAL A 300 -7.62 -13.83 7.65
C VAL A 300 -8.16 -13.38 9.01
N PHE A 301 -8.93 -14.28 9.62
CA PHE A 301 -9.65 -14.10 10.90
C PHE A 301 -9.35 -15.22 11.91
N SER A 302 -8.58 -16.24 11.53
CA SER A 302 -8.13 -17.31 12.44
C SER A 302 -6.72 -17.82 12.11
N GLU A 303 -6.16 -18.56 13.06
CA GLU A 303 -4.89 -19.30 12.87
C GLU A 303 -5.03 -20.39 11.80
N GLU A 304 -6.21 -21.00 11.69
CA GLU A 304 -6.53 -22.00 10.67
C GLU A 304 -6.53 -21.40 9.27
N GLU A 305 -7.26 -20.30 9.05
CA GLU A 305 -7.24 -19.60 7.77
C GLU A 305 -5.84 -19.15 7.37
N THR A 306 -5.04 -18.67 8.35
CA THR A 306 -3.64 -18.30 8.12
C THR A 306 -2.83 -19.52 7.63
N ARG A 307 -3.01 -20.68 8.26
CA ARG A 307 -2.33 -21.93 7.88
C ARG A 307 -2.71 -22.39 6.48
N ASP A 308 -3.99 -22.34 6.14
CA ASP A 308 -4.50 -22.79 4.84
C ASP A 308 -3.96 -21.91 3.71
N VAL A 309 -4.02 -20.59 3.90
CA VAL A 309 -3.48 -19.62 2.95
C VAL A 309 -1.97 -19.79 2.78
N LEU A 310 -1.21 -19.97 3.87
CA LEU A 310 0.22 -20.25 3.80
C LEU A 310 0.51 -21.55 3.04
N SER A 311 -0.23 -22.61 3.33
CA SER A 311 -0.11 -23.90 2.63
C SER A 311 -0.30 -23.74 1.13
N ILE A 312 -1.34 -23.01 0.70
CA ILE A 312 -1.61 -22.75 -0.72
C ILE A 312 -0.47 -21.95 -1.36
N LEU A 313 -0.06 -20.83 -0.75
CA LEU A 313 0.94 -19.92 -1.32
C LEU A 313 2.36 -20.49 -1.34
N LEU A 314 2.69 -21.42 -0.43
CA LEU A 314 4.03 -22.01 -0.34
C LEU A 314 4.15 -23.32 -1.12
N ASN A 315 3.07 -24.09 -1.26
CA ASN A 315 3.07 -25.38 -1.95
C ASN A 315 2.69 -25.29 -3.43
N SER A 316 2.09 -24.19 -3.89
CA SER A 316 1.75 -23.98 -5.29
C SER A 316 2.49 -22.77 -5.88
N LYS A 317 3.60 -23.04 -6.58
CA LYS A 317 4.40 -22.02 -7.28
C LYS A 317 3.55 -21.22 -8.27
N GLU A 318 2.69 -21.89 -9.05
CA GLU A 318 1.85 -21.25 -10.05
C GLU A 318 0.86 -20.25 -9.43
N ILE A 319 0.19 -20.64 -8.35
CA ILE A 319 -0.74 -19.76 -7.63
C ILE A 319 0.03 -18.59 -7.01
N SER A 320 1.16 -18.88 -6.36
CA SER A 320 1.97 -17.88 -5.66
C SER A 320 2.51 -16.80 -6.59
N GLU A 321 3.08 -17.20 -7.74
CA GLU A 321 3.58 -16.26 -8.76
C GLU A 321 2.45 -15.55 -9.49
N GLY A 322 1.32 -16.23 -9.72
CA GLY A 322 0.13 -15.61 -10.31
C GLY A 322 -0.44 -14.48 -9.45
N ILE A 323 -0.63 -14.71 -8.15
CA ILE A 323 -1.15 -13.70 -7.21
C ILE A 323 -0.16 -12.55 -7.03
N SER A 324 1.14 -12.86 -6.95
CA SER A 324 2.20 -11.85 -6.93
C SER A 324 2.11 -10.92 -8.15
N LEU A 325 1.90 -11.49 -9.36
CA LEU A 325 1.75 -10.70 -10.58
C LEU A 325 0.46 -9.85 -10.57
N LEU A 326 -0.65 -10.33 -10.00
CA LEU A 326 -1.84 -9.50 -9.81
C LEU A 326 -1.56 -8.28 -8.93
N GLY A 327 -0.80 -8.44 -7.86
CA GLY A 327 -0.33 -7.34 -7.01
C GLY A 327 0.52 -6.33 -7.76
N ILE A 328 1.50 -6.80 -8.54
CA ILE A 328 2.37 -5.95 -9.35
C ILE A 328 1.54 -5.13 -10.36
N ARG A 329 0.59 -5.79 -11.05
CA ARG A 329 -0.32 -5.16 -12.02
C ARG A 329 -1.17 -4.06 -11.39
N GLU A 330 -1.84 -4.37 -10.27
CA GLU A 330 -2.73 -3.43 -9.59
C GLU A 330 -1.96 -2.19 -9.10
N VAL A 331 -0.77 -2.40 -8.52
CA VAL A 331 0.06 -1.29 -8.04
C VAL A 331 0.59 -0.44 -9.19
N ASN A 332 1.12 -1.05 -10.27
CA ASN A 332 1.62 -0.30 -11.41
C ASN A 332 0.53 0.47 -12.17
N GLU A 333 -0.70 -0.06 -12.20
CA GLU A 333 -1.81 0.59 -12.89
C GLU A 333 -2.42 1.73 -12.07
N LYS A 334 -2.48 1.63 -10.72
CA LYS A 334 -3.31 2.55 -9.90
C LYS A 334 -2.61 3.15 -8.69
N HIS A 335 -1.50 2.59 -8.22
CA HIS A 335 -0.94 2.93 -6.91
C HIS A 335 0.56 3.30 -6.94
N LEU A 336 1.01 3.99 -8.00
CA LEU A 336 2.36 4.58 -8.05
C LEU A 336 2.39 6.01 -7.51
N TYR A 337 3.54 6.45 -6.99
CA TYR A 337 3.72 7.84 -6.58
C TYR A 337 3.57 8.83 -7.73
N LYS A 338 3.86 8.43 -8.98
CA LYS A 338 3.45 9.15 -10.19
C LYS A 338 1.96 9.50 -10.19
N HIS A 339 1.09 8.55 -9.83
CA HIS A 339 -0.35 8.78 -9.78
C HIS A 339 -0.72 9.74 -8.66
N ARG A 340 -0.04 9.65 -7.51
CA ARG A 340 -0.24 10.59 -6.39
C ARG A 340 0.15 12.01 -6.76
N LEU A 341 1.29 12.19 -7.41
CA LEU A 341 1.72 13.49 -7.91
C LEU A 341 0.74 14.04 -8.94
N ASN A 342 0.31 13.24 -9.91
CA ASN A 342 -0.70 13.66 -10.89
C ASN A 342 -2.03 14.06 -10.24
N SER A 343 -2.47 13.35 -9.20
CA SER A 343 -3.65 13.74 -8.41
C SER A 343 -3.46 15.07 -7.71
N ILE A 344 -2.28 15.34 -7.13
CA ILE A 344 -1.96 16.65 -6.55
C ILE A 344 -2.04 17.74 -7.62
N LEU A 345 -1.32 17.58 -8.73
CA LEU A 345 -1.27 18.55 -9.83
C LEU A 345 -2.67 18.91 -10.35
N GLY A 346 -3.52 17.91 -10.56
CA GLY A 346 -4.90 18.13 -11.01
C GLY A 346 -5.81 18.82 -9.99
N LYS A 347 -5.47 18.84 -8.70
CA LYS A 347 -6.23 19.57 -7.67
C LYS A 347 -5.73 20.99 -7.43
N ILE A 348 -4.44 21.24 -7.70
CA ILE A 348 -3.82 22.55 -7.50
C ILE A 348 -3.77 23.41 -8.77
N GLY A 349 -4.39 22.96 -9.87
CA GLY A 349 -4.46 23.71 -11.14
C GLY A 349 -3.20 23.62 -12.01
N LEU A 350 -2.39 22.57 -11.82
CA LEU A 350 -1.17 22.31 -12.59
C LEU A 350 -1.30 21.06 -13.49
N GLU A 351 -2.51 20.73 -13.94
CA GLU A 351 -2.77 19.57 -14.80
C GLU A 351 -1.99 19.60 -16.13
N HIS A 352 -1.66 20.79 -16.63
CA HIS A 352 -0.84 20.98 -17.83
C HIS A 352 0.60 20.47 -17.65
N LYS A 353 1.06 20.29 -16.40
CA LYS A 353 2.37 19.69 -16.07
C LYS A 353 2.34 18.16 -15.95
N ILE A 354 1.17 17.52 -16.06
CA ILE A 354 1.07 16.06 -16.00
C ILE A 354 1.74 15.44 -17.22
N THR A 355 2.65 14.48 -16.99
CA THR A 355 3.26 13.72 -18.08
C THR A 355 2.25 12.73 -18.68
N GLN A 356 2.17 12.70 -20.01
CA GLN A 356 1.31 11.75 -20.72
C GLN A 356 1.72 10.30 -20.42
N GLY A 357 0.74 9.39 -20.48
CA GLY A 357 0.95 7.97 -20.28
C GLY A 357 1.78 7.33 -21.40
N LYS A 358 2.36 6.16 -21.11
CA LYS A 358 3.01 5.33 -22.13
C LYS A 358 1.94 4.74 -23.05
N GLY A 359 2.26 4.57 -24.33
CA GLY A 359 1.42 3.83 -25.28
C GLY A 359 2.24 2.85 -26.09
N VAL A 360 1.58 1.92 -26.80
CA VAL A 360 2.25 0.87 -27.58
C VAL A 360 1.63 0.71 -28.96
N SER A 361 2.47 0.72 -29.99
CA SER A 361 2.10 0.35 -31.36
C SER A 361 2.38 -1.14 -31.56
N VAL A 362 1.33 -1.94 -31.71
CA VAL A 362 1.44 -3.38 -32.00
C VAL A 362 1.62 -3.54 -33.49
N VAL A 363 2.71 -4.19 -33.90
CA VAL A 363 2.99 -4.50 -35.30
C VAL A 363 2.82 -6.00 -35.50
N ALA A 364 2.08 -6.38 -36.54
CA ALA A 364 1.87 -7.78 -36.89
C ALA A 364 2.05 -7.99 -38.39
N TYR A 365 2.84 -8.99 -38.77
CA TYR A 365 2.98 -9.43 -40.14
C TYR A 365 1.94 -10.52 -40.44
N ILE A 366 1.12 -10.30 -41.45
CA ILE A 366 -0.04 -11.11 -41.77
C ILE A 366 0.22 -11.87 -43.07
N ASN A 367 0.15 -13.20 -43.03
CA ASN A 367 0.30 -14.06 -44.21
C ASN A 367 -1.03 -14.55 -44.78
N ASN A 368 -2.08 -14.59 -43.96
CA ASN A 368 -3.40 -15.06 -44.39
C ASN A 368 -4.54 -14.48 -43.53
N GLU A 369 -5.77 -14.65 -43.99
CA GLU A 369 -6.97 -14.15 -43.28
C GLU A 369 -7.15 -14.74 -41.88
N LEU A 370 -6.79 -16.01 -41.66
CA LEU A 370 -6.94 -16.67 -40.36
C LEU A 370 -5.97 -16.07 -39.35
N GLY A 371 -4.72 -15.84 -39.76
CA GLY A 371 -3.72 -15.14 -38.98
C GLY A 371 -4.16 -13.72 -38.61
N PHE A 372 -4.73 -12.98 -39.56
CA PHE A 372 -5.30 -11.66 -39.27
C PHE A 372 -6.42 -11.71 -38.22
N LYS A 373 -7.34 -12.68 -38.33
CA LYS A 373 -8.40 -12.89 -37.34
C LYS A 373 -7.83 -13.19 -35.96
N ASN A 374 -6.78 -14.02 -35.87
CA ASN A 374 -6.12 -14.32 -34.59
C ASN A 374 -5.47 -13.07 -33.97
N ILE A 375 -4.70 -12.31 -34.75
CA ILE A 375 -4.11 -11.03 -34.31
C ILE A 375 -5.18 -10.08 -33.80
N LEU A 376 -6.27 -9.94 -34.56
CA LEU A 376 -7.36 -9.03 -34.20
C LEU A 376 -8.02 -9.44 -32.88
N ASN A 377 -8.21 -10.75 -32.65
CA ASN A 377 -8.74 -11.28 -31.40
C ASN A 377 -7.79 -11.01 -30.22
N CYS A 378 -6.51 -11.34 -30.38
CA CYS A 378 -5.48 -11.09 -29.37
C CYS A 378 -5.37 -9.60 -29.03
N TYR A 379 -5.32 -8.72 -30.04
CA TYR A 379 -5.25 -7.27 -29.89
C TYR A 379 -6.47 -6.70 -29.16
N LYS A 380 -7.69 -7.08 -29.58
CA LYS A 380 -8.94 -6.62 -28.92
C LYS A 380 -9.03 -7.07 -27.47
N ALA A 381 -8.51 -8.25 -27.15
CA ALA A 381 -8.52 -8.80 -25.81
C ALA A 381 -7.59 -8.05 -24.84
N GLN A 382 -6.56 -7.35 -25.34
CA GLN A 382 -5.59 -6.65 -24.50
C GLN A 382 -6.26 -5.61 -23.59
N LYS A 383 -5.94 -5.62 -22.30
CA LYS A 383 -6.46 -4.66 -21.30
C LYS A 383 -5.70 -3.35 -21.24
N PHE A 384 -4.48 -3.29 -21.80
CA PHE A 384 -3.75 -2.04 -21.93
C PHE A 384 -4.49 -1.07 -22.87
N LYS A 385 -4.79 0.13 -22.38
CA LYS A 385 -5.71 1.08 -23.06
C LYS A 385 -5.05 1.83 -24.21
N HIS A 386 -3.85 2.36 -24.00
CA HIS A 386 -3.16 3.22 -24.97
C HIS A 386 -2.40 2.39 -25.99
N LYS A 387 -3.13 1.78 -26.92
CA LYS A 387 -2.56 0.93 -27.96
C LYS A 387 -3.15 1.22 -29.33
N GLU A 388 -2.43 0.80 -30.36
CA GLU A 388 -2.90 0.73 -31.74
C GLU A 388 -2.33 -0.52 -32.41
N LEU A 389 -2.96 -0.99 -33.48
CA LEU A 389 -2.52 -2.11 -34.31
C LEU A 389 -2.10 -1.61 -35.69
N ILE A 390 -0.94 -2.04 -36.13
CA ILE A 390 -0.40 -1.84 -37.48
C ILE A 390 -0.24 -3.23 -38.10
N ALA A 391 -1.24 -3.62 -38.90
CA ALA A 391 -1.21 -4.88 -39.63
C ALA A 391 -0.48 -4.69 -40.97
N ILE A 392 0.59 -5.45 -41.17
CA ILE A 392 1.38 -5.44 -42.40
C ILE A 392 0.96 -6.64 -43.22
N ALA A 393 0.49 -6.40 -44.44
CA ALA A 393 0.08 -7.46 -45.35
C ALA A 393 0.74 -7.29 -46.73
N ASN A 394 1.03 -8.41 -47.38
CA ASN A 394 1.33 -8.42 -48.81
C ASN A 394 0.07 -7.99 -49.59
N LYS A 395 0.22 -7.25 -50.71
CA LYS A 395 -0.90 -6.84 -51.58
C LYS A 395 -1.78 -7.98 -52.07
N GLN A 396 -1.27 -9.22 -52.06
CA GLN A 396 -2.01 -10.40 -52.49
C GLN A 396 -3.01 -10.92 -51.44
N ILE A 397 -2.93 -10.47 -50.18
CA ILE A 397 -3.81 -10.95 -49.12
C ILE A 397 -4.98 -9.98 -48.99
N ASP A 398 -6.19 -10.48 -49.25
CA ASP A 398 -7.41 -9.73 -48.98
C ASP A 398 -7.78 -9.86 -47.50
N ILE A 399 -7.51 -8.81 -46.74
CA ILE A 399 -7.92 -8.68 -45.33
C ILE A 399 -9.07 -7.69 -45.16
N GLY A 400 -9.74 -7.29 -46.24
CA GLY A 400 -10.83 -6.32 -46.25
C GLY A 400 -10.42 -4.90 -45.85
N GLU A 401 -11.40 -3.98 -45.80
CA GLU A 401 -11.25 -2.66 -45.20
C GLU A 401 -11.74 -2.68 -43.75
N TYR A 402 -10.81 -2.87 -42.81
CA TYR A 402 -11.10 -2.66 -41.39
C TYR A 402 -10.78 -1.22 -41.03
N SER A 403 -11.80 -0.35 -41.08
CA SER A 403 -11.67 1.04 -40.65
C SER A 403 -12.00 1.18 -39.16
N ARG A 404 -10.97 1.29 -38.33
CA ARG A 404 -11.08 1.66 -36.92
C ARG A 404 -9.96 2.64 -36.59
N LYS A 405 -10.21 3.63 -35.73
CA LYS A 405 -9.22 4.71 -35.46
C LYS A 405 -7.88 4.20 -34.91
N ASP A 406 -7.88 3.04 -34.27
CA ASP A 406 -6.73 2.40 -33.63
C ASP A 406 -6.17 1.21 -34.44
N ILE A 407 -6.68 0.92 -35.64
CA ILE A 407 -6.19 -0.17 -36.50
C ILE A 407 -5.82 0.41 -37.86
N SER A 408 -4.57 0.22 -38.27
CA SER A 408 -4.05 0.63 -39.56
C SER A 408 -3.54 -0.57 -40.34
N ILE A 409 -3.82 -0.61 -41.63
CA ILE A 409 -3.34 -1.65 -42.54
C ILE A 409 -2.32 -1.05 -43.49
N ILE A 410 -1.12 -1.62 -43.51
CA ILE A 410 -0.05 -1.24 -44.44
C ILE A 410 0.13 -2.36 -45.45
N ARG A 411 -0.18 -2.06 -46.71
CA ARG A 411 0.10 -2.95 -47.85
C ARG A 411 1.40 -2.50 -48.51
N TYR A 412 2.35 -3.40 -48.69
CA TYR A 412 3.64 -3.09 -49.33
C TYR A 412 3.88 -3.90 -50.60
N LYS A 413 4.70 -3.35 -51.51
CA LYS A 413 5.17 -4.01 -52.74
C LYS A 413 6.66 -4.37 -52.71
N ASN A 414 7.47 -3.60 -51.97
CA ASN A 414 8.93 -3.75 -51.90
C ASN A 414 9.39 -3.58 -50.44
N GLU A 415 10.33 -4.43 -50.02
CA GLU A 415 10.86 -4.57 -48.66
C GLU A 415 11.69 -3.37 -48.19
N GLN A 416 12.46 -2.71 -49.07
CA GLN A 416 13.33 -1.58 -48.69
C GLN A 416 12.53 -0.39 -48.10
N THR A 417 11.28 -0.21 -48.51
CA THR A 417 10.39 0.85 -48.00
C THR A 417 9.65 0.49 -46.71
N LEU A 418 9.66 -0.77 -46.29
CA LEU A 418 8.82 -1.28 -45.19
C LEU A 418 9.25 -0.74 -43.82
N LYS A 419 10.56 -0.71 -43.52
CA LYS A 419 11.09 -0.21 -42.24
C LYS A 419 10.62 1.22 -41.92
N GLN A 420 10.79 2.12 -42.90
CA GLN A 420 10.38 3.52 -42.74
C GLN A 420 8.86 3.67 -42.63
N ALA A 421 8.10 2.85 -43.37
CA ALA A 421 6.64 2.86 -43.29
C ALA A 421 6.14 2.45 -41.90
N ILE A 422 6.70 1.40 -41.31
CA ILE A 422 6.36 0.95 -39.95
C ILE A 422 6.70 2.04 -38.93
N TYR A 423 7.92 2.56 -38.95
CA TYR A 423 8.35 3.57 -37.98
C TYR A 423 7.48 4.84 -38.05
N LYS A 424 7.11 5.28 -39.26
CA LYS A 424 6.22 6.43 -39.48
C LYS A 424 4.79 6.15 -39.01
N ALA A 425 4.31 4.90 -39.13
CA ALA A 425 2.96 4.53 -38.74
C ALA A 425 2.80 4.38 -37.22
N CYS A 426 3.84 3.94 -36.49
CA CYS A 426 3.82 3.85 -35.03
C CYS A 426 3.66 5.24 -34.41
N LYS A 427 2.56 5.51 -33.71
CA LYS A 427 2.30 6.77 -33.01
C LYS A 427 2.93 6.81 -31.63
N TYR A 428 3.12 5.66 -30.98
CA TYR A 428 3.53 5.60 -29.59
C TYR A 428 5.03 5.34 -29.40
N SER A 429 5.53 5.60 -28.19
CA SER A 429 6.95 5.46 -27.82
C SER A 429 7.43 4.02 -27.66
N TYR A 430 6.52 3.04 -27.70
CA TYR A 430 6.85 1.62 -27.61
C TYR A 430 6.26 0.86 -28.79
N VAL A 431 6.96 -0.19 -29.21
CA VAL A 431 6.55 -1.08 -30.30
C VAL A 431 6.55 -2.51 -29.81
N ALA A 432 5.43 -3.21 -29.99
CA ALA A 432 5.29 -4.63 -29.71
C ALA A 432 5.20 -5.41 -31.02
N LEU A 433 5.68 -6.65 -31.04
CA LEU A 433 5.47 -7.56 -32.16
C LEU A 433 4.48 -8.66 -31.79
N PHE A 434 3.47 -8.87 -32.64
CA PHE A 434 2.60 -10.05 -32.55
C PHE A 434 2.84 -10.97 -33.75
N ASN A 435 3.00 -12.26 -33.46
CA ASN A 435 3.02 -13.33 -34.43
C ASN A 435 1.59 -13.85 -34.66
N GLU A 436 1.20 -14.03 -35.92
CA GLU A 436 -0.17 -14.41 -36.28
C GLU A 436 -0.58 -15.82 -35.82
N LYS A 437 0.39 -16.69 -35.50
CA LYS A 437 0.14 -18.04 -34.99
C LYS A 437 0.01 -18.11 -33.47
N ASP A 438 0.69 -17.20 -32.77
CA ASP A 438 0.82 -17.26 -31.31
C ASP A 438 -0.43 -16.71 -30.60
N TYR A 439 -0.55 -17.01 -29.30
CA TYR A 439 -1.62 -16.50 -28.45
C TYR A 439 -1.08 -15.49 -27.44
N TYR A 440 -1.64 -14.28 -27.48
CA TYR A 440 -1.35 -13.19 -26.55
C TYR A 440 -2.58 -12.93 -25.67
N ALA A 441 -2.50 -13.32 -24.41
CA ALA A 441 -3.60 -13.21 -23.47
C ALA A 441 -3.86 -11.73 -23.08
N PRO A 442 -5.02 -11.41 -22.46
CA PRO A 442 -5.46 -10.03 -22.20
C PRO A 442 -4.45 -9.11 -21.48
N TYR A 443 -3.53 -9.64 -20.68
CA TYR A 443 -2.60 -8.83 -19.90
C TYR A 443 -1.18 -8.75 -20.47
N TYR A 444 -0.91 -9.41 -21.61
CA TYR A 444 0.41 -9.49 -22.23
C TYR A 444 1.11 -8.12 -22.41
N LEU A 445 0.45 -7.16 -23.07
CA LEU A 445 1.03 -5.83 -23.29
C LEU A 445 1.19 -5.04 -21.99
N MET A 446 0.27 -5.25 -21.04
CA MET A 446 0.27 -4.51 -19.77
C MET A 446 1.49 -4.89 -18.94
N ASP A 447 1.77 -6.20 -18.82
CA ASP A 447 2.92 -6.73 -18.09
C ASP A 447 4.24 -6.17 -18.65
N LEU A 448 4.40 -6.21 -19.97
CA LEU A 448 5.62 -5.71 -20.64
C LEU A 448 5.78 -4.19 -20.53
N ILE A 449 4.70 -3.41 -20.67
CA ILE A 449 4.77 -1.95 -20.59
C ILE A 449 5.02 -1.47 -19.15
N HIS A 450 4.39 -2.11 -18.16
CA HIS A 450 4.63 -1.82 -16.75
C HIS A 450 6.09 -2.04 -16.36
N ALA A 451 6.78 -3.03 -16.94
CA ALA A 451 8.20 -3.27 -16.65
C ALA A 451 9.13 -2.10 -16.97
N PHE A 452 8.79 -1.25 -17.95
CA PHE A 452 9.54 -0.03 -18.21
C PHE A 452 9.37 1.04 -17.12
N ASN A 453 8.49 0.86 -16.13
CA ASN A 453 8.39 1.76 -14.97
C ASN A 453 9.50 1.50 -13.96
N TYR A 454 9.97 0.25 -13.87
CA TYR A 454 10.94 -0.18 -12.85
C TYR A 454 12.27 -0.66 -13.42
N THR A 455 12.40 -0.81 -14.75
CA THR A 455 13.65 -1.15 -15.43
C THR A 455 14.18 0.01 -16.26
N ASP A 456 15.49 0.01 -16.50
CA ASP A 456 16.14 0.86 -17.51
C ASP A 456 16.25 0.17 -18.89
N ALA A 457 15.55 -0.97 -19.06
CA ALA A 457 15.66 -1.82 -20.22
C ALA A 457 15.29 -1.09 -21.51
N ASP A 458 15.94 -1.47 -22.59
CA ASP A 458 15.66 -1.04 -23.96
C ASP A 458 14.59 -1.91 -24.60
N VAL A 459 14.60 -3.19 -24.23
CA VAL A 459 13.65 -4.22 -24.63
C VAL A 459 13.15 -4.93 -23.38
N VAL A 460 11.84 -5.10 -23.29
CA VAL A 460 11.20 -5.94 -22.28
C VAL A 460 10.55 -7.12 -22.99
N GLU A 461 10.79 -8.33 -22.52
CA GLU A 461 10.36 -9.56 -23.17
C GLU A 461 9.94 -10.67 -22.18
N LYS A 462 9.67 -11.86 -22.72
CA LYS A 462 9.37 -13.08 -21.95
C LYS A 462 10.32 -14.21 -22.37
N SER A 463 11.42 -14.38 -21.64
CA SER A 463 12.37 -15.50 -21.84
C SER A 463 11.82 -16.83 -21.35
N SER A 464 10.99 -16.81 -20.30
CA SER A 464 10.21 -17.95 -19.85
C SER A 464 8.79 -17.80 -20.39
N TYR A 465 8.27 -18.81 -21.07
CA TYR A 465 6.95 -18.74 -21.69
C TYR A 465 6.37 -20.14 -21.97
N TYR A 466 5.06 -20.20 -22.20
CA TYR A 466 4.39 -21.46 -22.50
C TYR A 466 4.47 -21.78 -23.99
N GLU A 467 4.64 -23.06 -24.31
CA GLU A 467 4.59 -23.60 -25.66
C GLU A 467 3.43 -24.59 -25.75
N TYR A 468 2.67 -24.52 -26.83
CA TYR A 468 1.54 -25.41 -27.04
C TYR A 468 1.62 -26.11 -28.39
N ASN A 469 1.60 -27.45 -28.34
CA ASN A 469 1.54 -28.30 -29.52
C ASN A 469 0.10 -28.69 -29.82
N LEU A 470 -0.41 -28.25 -30.98
CA LEU A 470 -1.80 -28.43 -31.39
C LEU A 470 -2.17 -29.90 -31.65
N GLU A 471 -1.23 -30.72 -32.13
CA GLU A 471 -1.52 -32.10 -32.55
C GLU A 471 -1.70 -33.03 -31.35
N VAL A 472 -0.80 -32.91 -30.37
CA VAL A 472 -0.82 -33.76 -29.17
C VAL A 472 -1.49 -33.09 -27.97
N ASN A 473 -1.96 -31.85 -28.11
CA ASN A 473 -2.54 -31.03 -27.04
C ASN A 473 -1.60 -30.90 -25.82
N LEU A 474 -0.30 -30.74 -26.06
CA LEU A 474 0.72 -30.66 -25.01
C LEU A 474 1.03 -29.19 -24.70
N LEU A 475 0.91 -28.81 -23.44
CA LEU A 475 1.39 -27.54 -22.90
C LEU A 475 2.71 -27.77 -22.15
N SER A 476 3.75 -27.05 -22.53
CA SER A 476 5.05 -27.03 -21.84
C SER A 476 5.47 -25.63 -21.46
N LEU A 477 6.38 -25.51 -20.49
CA LEU A 477 7.01 -24.26 -20.07
C LEU A 477 8.46 -24.24 -20.54
N TYR A 478 8.79 -23.31 -21.42
CA TYR A 478 10.13 -23.12 -21.95
C TYR A 478 10.97 -22.26 -21.01
N ASN A 479 12.22 -22.68 -20.76
CA ASN A 479 13.27 -21.87 -20.14
C ASN A 479 12.88 -21.26 -18.78
N GLN A 480 12.25 -22.06 -17.91
CA GLN A 480 11.86 -21.68 -16.56
C GLN A 480 13.06 -21.12 -15.75
N GLY A 481 12.79 -20.17 -14.86
CA GLY A 481 13.80 -19.56 -13.98
C GLY A 481 14.46 -18.30 -14.55
N HIS A 482 14.05 -17.87 -15.74
CA HIS A 482 14.48 -16.62 -16.38
C HIS A 482 13.41 -15.52 -16.24
N GLU A 483 12.52 -15.64 -15.27
CA GLU A 483 11.56 -14.60 -14.93
C GLU A 483 12.23 -13.46 -14.14
N ASN A 484 11.79 -12.22 -14.40
CA ASN A 484 12.16 -11.01 -13.67
C ASN A 484 13.67 -10.68 -13.63
N ILE A 485 14.45 -11.08 -14.64
CA ILE A 485 15.91 -10.86 -14.71
C ILE A 485 16.30 -10.18 -16.02
N TYR A 486 17.47 -9.52 -16.02
CA TYR A 486 18.10 -9.12 -17.27
C TYR A 486 18.70 -10.33 -17.98
N VAL A 487 18.48 -10.41 -19.28
CA VAL A 487 18.89 -11.54 -20.13
C VAL A 487 19.73 -11.04 -21.30
N LYS A 488 20.45 -11.97 -21.94
CA LYS A 488 21.23 -11.69 -23.16
C LYS A 488 20.51 -12.07 -24.45
N GLY A 489 19.58 -13.02 -24.36
CA GLY A 489 18.75 -13.46 -25.48
C GLY A 489 17.45 -12.66 -25.56
N ILE A 490 16.74 -12.82 -26.66
CA ILE A 490 15.42 -12.24 -26.86
C ILE A 490 14.47 -13.27 -27.44
N ASN A 491 13.27 -13.31 -26.89
CA ASN A 491 12.13 -13.94 -27.53
C ASN A 491 11.60 -13.05 -28.66
N ARG A 492 11.82 -13.48 -29.91
CA ARG A 492 11.43 -12.71 -31.12
C ARG A 492 9.94 -12.53 -31.29
N ASN A 493 9.13 -13.33 -30.60
CA ASN A 493 7.68 -13.26 -30.69
C ASN A 493 7.04 -12.64 -29.45
N ALA A 494 7.80 -12.41 -28.37
CA ALA A 494 7.24 -11.98 -27.09
C ALA A 494 8.00 -10.80 -26.47
N PHE A 495 8.08 -9.66 -27.18
CA PHE A 495 8.78 -8.47 -26.69
C PHE A 495 8.07 -7.14 -27.00
N VAL A 496 8.49 -6.12 -26.26
CA VAL A 496 8.24 -4.70 -26.49
C VAL A 496 9.57 -3.94 -26.49
N ILE A 497 9.78 -3.06 -27.46
CA ILE A 497 11.00 -2.24 -27.62
C ILE A 497 10.65 -0.75 -27.64
N LYS A 498 11.56 0.10 -27.16
CA LYS A 498 11.46 1.56 -27.35
C LYS A 498 11.46 1.90 -28.84
N LYS A 499 10.50 2.71 -29.31
CA LYS A 499 10.32 3.07 -30.73
C LYS A 499 11.59 3.70 -31.34
N ASP A 500 12.32 4.52 -30.59
CA ASP A 500 13.51 5.19 -31.12
C ASP A 500 14.59 4.18 -31.55
N LEU A 501 14.68 3.03 -30.88
CA LEU A 501 15.61 1.96 -31.24
C LEU A 501 15.18 1.20 -32.50
N VAL A 502 13.90 1.21 -32.85
CA VAL A 502 13.39 0.61 -34.10
C VAL A 502 13.88 1.39 -35.32
N LYS A 503 14.08 2.71 -35.18
CA LYS A 503 14.63 3.54 -36.26
C LYS A 503 16.03 3.09 -36.64
N ASP A 504 16.85 2.84 -35.62
CA ASP A 504 18.30 2.66 -35.77
C ASP A 504 18.70 1.19 -35.95
N THR A 505 17.79 0.25 -35.68
CA THR A 505 18.04 -1.19 -35.82
C THR A 505 17.22 -1.81 -36.95
N ASN A 506 17.65 -2.96 -37.48
CA ASN A 506 16.87 -3.75 -38.44
C ASN A 506 16.03 -4.82 -37.75
N VAL A 507 15.87 -4.74 -36.43
CA VAL A 507 15.23 -5.74 -35.58
C VAL A 507 13.89 -6.24 -36.13
N LEU A 508 12.96 -5.32 -36.44
CA LEU A 508 11.63 -5.73 -36.89
C LEU A 508 11.68 -6.42 -38.26
N THR A 509 12.45 -5.88 -39.20
CA THR A 509 12.60 -6.47 -40.54
C THR A 509 13.33 -7.80 -40.49
N ASP A 510 14.38 -7.92 -39.68
CA ASP A 510 15.13 -9.17 -39.53
C ASP A 510 14.23 -10.28 -38.98
N ILE A 511 13.40 -9.96 -37.98
CA ILE A 511 12.41 -10.92 -37.43
C ILE A 511 11.38 -11.31 -38.50
N PHE A 512 10.85 -10.37 -39.29
CA PHE A 512 9.92 -10.70 -40.39
C PHE A 512 10.53 -11.61 -41.45
N HIS A 513 11.85 -11.52 -41.66
CA HIS A 513 12.58 -12.36 -42.60
C HIS A 513 13.15 -13.64 -41.98
N ASN A 514 12.74 -13.99 -40.74
CA ASN A 514 13.29 -15.12 -39.98
C ASN A 514 14.82 -15.09 -39.85
N LYS A 515 15.43 -13.90 -39.85
CA LYS A 515 16.85 -13.70 -39.59
C LYS A 515 17.09 -13.55 -38.08
N GLU A 516 18.34 -13.74 -37.66
CA GLU A 516 18.79 -13.38 -36.32
C GLU A 516 18.88 -11.84 -36.22
N PRO A 517 17.98 -11.18 -35.48
CA PRO A 517 18.10 -9.74 -35.26
C PRO A 517 19.34 -9.45 -34.40
N LEU A 518 20.20 -8.54 -34.87
CA LEU A 518 21.34 -8.05 -34.10
C LEU A 518 20.89 -6.94 -33.15
N PHE A 519 20.67 -7.30 -31.89
CA PHE A 519 20.32 -6.35 -30.83
C PHE A 519 21.53 -5.63 -30.20
N GLY A 520 22.76 -5.96 -30.59
CA GLY A 520 23.97 -5.29 -30.10
C GLY A 520 24.07 -5.30 -28.57
N ASN A 521 24.36 -4.13 -27.97
CA ASN A 521 24.53 -3.94 -26.52
C ASN A 521 23.24 -3.48 -25.81
N LEU A 522 22.07 -3.73 -26.39
CA LEU A 522 20.79 -3.31 -25.79
C LEU A 522 20.53 -4.03 -24.46
N LYS A 523 19.96 -3.31 -23.49
CA LYS A 523 19.56 -3.90 -22.21
C LYS A 523 18.22 -4.61 -22.36
N ILE A 524 18.20 -5.93 -22.16
CA ILE A 524 17.01 -6.76 -22.32
C ILE A 524 16.58 -7.28 -20.95
N TYR A 525 15.30 -7.09 -20.62
CA TYR A 525 14.71 -7.56 -19.37
C TYR A 525 13.58 -8.54 -19.65
N SER A 526 13.65 -9.73 -19.03
CA SER A 526 12.59 -10.73 -19.07
C SER A 526 11.63 -10.54 -17.89
N THR A 527 10.34 -10.54 -18.16
CA THR A 527 9.26 -10.39 -17.16
C THR A 527 8.79 -11.74 -16.63
N ASP A 528 7.54 -11.85 -16.20
CA ASP A 528 6.88 -13.10 -15.82
C ASP A 528 6.66 -14.05 -17.02
N ARG A 529 6.26 -15.29 -16.75
CA ARG A 529 5.97 -16.30 -17.79
C ARG A 529 4.54 -16.31 -18.35
N PHE A 530 3.61 -15.57 -17.73
CA PHE A 530 2.19 -15.63 -18.05
C PHE A 530 1.84 -14.83 -19.31
N SER A 531 0.59 -14.95 -19.74
CA SER A 531 -0.03 -14.15 -20.80
C SER A 531 0.51 -14.34 -22.22
N TYR A 532 1.42 -15.28 -22.48
CA TYR A 532 1.93 -15.58 -23.82
C TYR A 532 2.11 -17.09 -24.03
N VAL A 533 1.66 -17.58 -25.19
CA VAL A 533 1.82 -18.96 -25.63
C VAL A 533 2.34 -18.98 -27.06
N SER A 534 3.47 -19.64 -27.27
CA SER A 534 3.96 -19.95 -28.61
C SER A 534 3.27 -21.20 -29.15
N ILE A 535 2.65 -21.09 -30.33
CA ILE A 535 1.97 -22.22 -30.97
C ILE A 535 2.94 -22.92 -31.93
N ARG A 536 3.19 -24.21 -31.69
CA ARG A 536 4.15 -25.03 -32.45
C ARG A 536 3.42 -25.95 -33.45
N ASP A 537 3.92 -26.01 -34.68
CA ASP A 537 3.51 -26.96 -35.73
C ASP A 537 4.61 -28.04 -35.89
N ASN A 538 4.27 -29.33 -35.88
CA ASN A 538 5.24 -30.46 -35.87
C ASN A 538 6.14 -30.57 -37.11
N ASN A 539 5.86 -29.86 -38.21
CA ASN A 539 6.59 -30.03 -39.46
C ASN A 539 8.07 -29.56 -39.42
N LYS A 540 8.58 -29.02 -38.31
CA LYS A 540 10.00 -28.65 -38.16
C LYS A 540 10.66 -28.92 -36.79
N ASP A 541 9.90 -29.10 -35.70
CA ASP A 541 10.44 -29.07 -34.33
C ASP A 541 10.02 -30.32 -33.50
N ASN A 542 10.33 -31.53 -33.98
CA ASN A 542 10.04 -32.81 -33.29
C ASN A 542 10.98 -33.12 -32.10
N HIS A 543 11.53 -32.11 -31.46
CA HIS A 543 12.34 -32.27 -30.26
C HIS A 543 11.69 -31.47 -29.14
N THR A 544 11.23 -32.16 -28.09
CA THR A 544 11.17 -31.54 -26.76
C THR A 544 12.59 -31.10 -26.45
N ASP A 545 12.87 -29.81 -26.69
CA ASP A 545 14.13 -29.19 -26.31
C ASP A 545 14.39 -29.51 -24.83
N ILE A 546 15.64 -29.80 -24.46
CA ILE A 546 16.08 -30.08 -23.08
C ILE A 546 15.63 -28.98 -22.09
N LYS A 547 15.22 -27.81 -22.61
CA LYS A 547 14.78 -26.63 -21.88
C LYS A 547 13.27 -26.56 -21.56
N SER A 548 12.45 -27.49 -22.04
CA SER A 548 10.99 -27.45 -21.87
C SER A 548 10.49 -28.43 -20.80
N GLU A 549 9.77 -27.91 -19.80
CA GLU A 549 9.09 -28.69 -18.76
C GLU A 549 7.65 -28.99 -19.19
N ILE A 550 7.20 -30.25 -19.14
CA ILE A 550 5.81 -30.60 -19.45
C ILE A 550 4.89 -30.12 -18.32
N ILE A 551 3.88 -29.32 -18.66
CA ILE A 551 2.87 -28.83 -17.71
C ILE A 551 1.66 -29.77 -17.68
N CYS A 552 1.02 -30.01 -18.83
CA CYS A 552 -0.12 -30.91 -18.93
C CYS A 552 -0.49 -31.22 -20.40
N PHE A 553 -1.36 -32.21 -20.58
CA PHE A 553 -2.09 -32.43 -21.83
C PHE A 553 -3.50 -31.83 -21.70
N THR A 554 -3.82 -30.82 -22.49
CA THR A 554 -5.07 -30.07 -22.39
C THR A 554 -5.45 -29.44 -23.71
N LYS A 555 -6.75 -29.38 -24.03
CA LYS A 555 -7.25 -28.56 -25.15
C LYS A 555 -7.39 -27.08 -24.80
N ASP A 556 -7.39 -26.77 -23.51
CA ASP A 556 -7.65 -25.43 -22.97
C ASP A 556 -6.38 -24.80 -22.39
N TYR A 557 -5.36 -24.62 -23.23
CA TYR A 557 -4.12 -23.96 -22.81
C TYR A 557 -4.31 -22.50 -22.36
N LYS A 558 -5.40 -21.85 -22.80
CA LYS A 558 -5.65 -20.42 -22.55
C LYS A 558 -5.93 -20.14 -21.07
N THR A 559 -6.66 -21.02 -20.38
CA THR A 559 -6.92 -20.87 -18.95
C THR A 559 -5.68 -21.14 -18.10
N HIS A 560 -4.78 -22.03 -18.54
CA HIS A 560 -3.52 -22.32 -17.84
C HIS A 560 -2.54 -21.15 -17.84
N VAL A 561 -2.53 -20.32 -18.89
CA VAL A 561 -1.63 -19.14 -18.98
C VAL A 561 -2.26 -17.86 -18.45
N SER A 562 -3.50 -17.94 -17.96
CA SER A 562 -4.25 -16.85 -17.38
C SER A 562 -4.30 -16.99 -15.87
N ILE A 563 -4.13 -15.89 -15.14
CA ILE A 563 -4.16 -15.93 -13.68
C ILE A 563 -5.61 -15.85 -13.19
N LYS A 564 -6.02 -16.82 -12.36
CA LYS A 564 -7.30 -16.80 -11.67
C LYS A 564 -7.26 -15.72 -10.58
N LYS A 565 -8.20 -14.78 -10.62
CA LYS A 565 -8.33 -13.71 -9.60
C LYS A 565 -9.05 -14.16 -8.34
N ASP A 566 -9.80 -15.26 -8.42
CA ASP A 566 -10.81 -15.59 -7.42
C ASP A 566 -10.36 -16.69 -6.45
N ILE A 567 -9.05 -16.97 -6.40
CA ILE A 567 -8.49 -18.10 -5.63
C ILE A 567 -8.84 -18.00 -4.14
N PHE A 568 -8.85 -16.79 -3.59
CA PHE A 568 -9.25 -16.50 -2.20
C PHE A 568 -10.59 -15.78 -2.09
N VAL A 569 -11.33 -15.67 -3.19
CA VAL A 569 -12.60 -14.91 -3.27
C VAL A 569 -13.81 -15.80 -3.00
N ASN A 570 -13.70 -17.10 -3.25
CA ASN A 570 -14.88 -17.94 -3.51
C ASN A 570 -15.77 -18.30 -2.31
N ASP A 571 -15.43 -17.99 -1.05
CA ASP A 571 -16.30 -18.33 0.10
C ASP A 571 -16.48 -17.22 1.16
N GLY A 572 -15.99 -15.99 0.96
CA GLY A 572 -16.07 -15.02 2.06
C GLY A 572 -15.67 -13.57 1.83
N LEU A 573 -15.80 -13.04 0.61
CA LEU A 573 -15.59 -11.61 0.33
C LEU A 573 -16.89 -10.83 0.07
N ASP A 574 -18.05 -11.48 0.20
CA ASP A 574 -19.30 -10.74 0.43
C ASP A 574 -19.13 -9.90 1.68
N LYS A 575 -19.59 -8.66 1.61
CA LYS A 575 -19.48 -7.72 2.71
C LYS A 575 -20.15 -8.29 3.97
N ASP A 576 -21.28 -8.98 3.80
CA ASP A 576 -22.01 -9.59 4.91
C ASP A 576 -21.21 -10.72 5.59
N VAL A 577 -20.49 -11.54 4.81
CA VAL A 577 -19.63 -12.60 5.35
C VAL A 577 -18.42 -12.00 6.08
N ILE A 578 -17.81 -10.95 5.53
CA ILE A 578 -16.71 -10.25 6.19
C ILE A 578 -17.19 -9.60 7.50
N GLU A 579 -18.34 -8.95 7.50
CA GLU A 579 -18.94 -8.35 8.70
C GLU A 579 -19.22 -9.42 9.76
N GLU A 580 -19.71 -10.59 9.36
CA GLU A 580 -19.92 -11.72 10.26
C GLU A 580 -18.60 -12.26 10.84
N LYS A 581 -17.56 -12.43 10.01
CA LYS A 581 -16.23 -12.84 10.49
C LYS A 581 -15.62 -11.82 11.45
N ILE A 582 -15.82 -10.52 11.19
CA ILE A 582 -15.40 -9.45 12.10
C ILE A 582 -16.15 -9.55 13.43
N ARG A 583 -17.46 -9.83 13.40
CA ARG A 583 -18.29 -10.01 14.59
C ARG A 583 -17.81 -11.17 15.44
N ILE A 584 -17.63 -12.35 14.83
CA ILE A 584 -17.11 -13.56 15.50
C ILE A 584 -15.71 -13.30 16.06
N PHE A 585 -14.83 -12.66 15.29
CA PHE A 585 -13.49 -12.31 15.76
C PHE A 585 -13.53 -11.38 16.97
N ASN A 586 -14.36 -10.33 16.91
CA ASN A 586 -14.53 -9.40 18.02
C ASN A 586 -15.07 -10.10 19.27
N GLN A 587 -16.01 -11.03 19.11
CA GLN A 587 -16.51 -11.86 20.21
C GLN A 587 -15.38 -12.67 20.85
N ARG A 588 -14.55 -13.35 20.05
CA ARG A 588 -13.38 -14.09 20.57
C ARG A 588 -12.40 -13.16 21.31
N VAL A 589 -12.14 -11.98 20.77
CA VAL A 589 -11.30 -10.98 21.46
C VAL A 589 -11.91 -10.58 22.80
N MET A 590 -13.23 -10.40 22.88
CA MET A 590 -13.92 -10.13 24.15
C MET A 590 -13.72 -11.28 25.13
N GLU A 591 -13.97 -12.53 24.70
CA GLU A 591 -13.87 -13.74 25.53
C GLU A 591 -12.43 -14.01 26.03
N GLU A 592 -11.41 -13.74 25.21
CA GLU A 592 -10.00 -13.91 25.59
C GLU A 592 -9.46 -12.77 26.48
N THR A 593 -10.06 -11.58 26.39
CA THR A 593 -9.51 -10.37 27.01
C THR A 593 -10.23 -9.98 28.31
N PHE A 594 -11.55 -10.13 28.36
CA PHE A 594 -12.40 -9.61 29.44
C PHE A 594 -13.05 -10.74 30.25
N SER A 595 -13.43 -10.42 31.48
CA SER A 595 -14.30 -11.27 32.28
C SER A 595 -15.63 -11.53 31.55
N SER A 596 -16.14 -12.77 31.59
CA SER A 596 -17.32 -13.18 30.82
C SER A 596 -18.61 -12.41 31.16
N ASP A 597 -18.68 -11.83 32.34
CA ASP A 597 -19.80 -11.05 32.85
C ASP A 597 -19.54 -9.53 32.84
N TYR A 598 -18.45 -9.08 32.21
CA TYR A 598 -18.15 -7.66 32.06
C TYR A 598 -19.09 -7.00 31.04
N PRO A 599 -19.95 -6.05 31.45
CA PRO A 599 -20.94 -5.46 30.56
C PRO A 599 -20.38 -4.36 29.64
N GLY A 600 -19.08 -4.05 29.72
CA GLY A 600 -18.45 -2.90 29.04
C GLY A 600 -18.62 -1.59 29.81
N PHE A 601 -17.61 -0.72 29.75
CA PHE A 601 -17.56 0.47 30.60
C PHE A 601 -18.66 1.49 30.28
N LYS A 602 -19.04 1.65 29.00
CA LYS A 602 -20.18 2.50 28.60
C LYS A 602 -21.48 2.09 29.30
N ASN A 603 -21.75 0.78 29.39
CA ASN A 603 -22.94 0.27 30.05
C ASN A 603 -22.87 0.45 31.58
N LEU A 604 -21.69 0.30 32.17
CA LEU A 604 -21.48 0.61 33.60
C LEU A 604 -21.81 2.08 33.91
N ILE A 605 -21.35 3.00 33.06
CA ILE A 605 -21.67 4.44 33.19
C ILE A 605 -23.15 4.72 32.96
N LEU A 606 -23.76 4.19 31.90
CA LEU A 606 -25.16 4.47 31.57
C LEU A 606 -26.15 3.92 32.62
N LYS A 607 -25.77 2.88 33.37
CA LYS A 607 -26.54 2.38 34.52
C LYS A 607 -26.48 3.32 35.74
N LYS A 608 -25.52 4.25 35.78
CA LYS A 608 -25.25 5.11 36.93
C LYS A 608 -25.53 6.59 36.67
N ILE A 609 -25.33 7.05 35.44
CA ILE A 609 -25.43 8.46 35.06
C ILE A 609 -26.63 8.65 34.14
N ASN A 610 -27.53 9.55 34.53
CA ASN A 610 -28.73 9.87 33.77
C ASN A 610 -28.41 10.59 32.46
N ARG A 611 -29.28 10.38 31.45
CA ARG A 611 -29.25 11.18 30.21
C ARG A 611 -29.49 12.65 30.56
N ASN A 612 -28.76 13.54 29.90
CA ASN A 612 -28.72 15.00 30.05
C ASN A 612 -28.14 15.52 31.37
N ALA A 613 -27.51 14.67 32.19
CA ALA A 613 -26.84 15.15 33.39
C ALA A 613 -25.66 16.07 33.07
N GLU A 614 -25.43 17.07 33.91
CA GLU A 614 -24.20 17.87 33.88
C GLU A 614 -23.10 17.14 34.65
N VAL A 615 -22.00 16.85 33.96
CA VAL A 615 -20.92 15.97 34.43
C VAL A 615 -19.61 16.74 34.48
N LEU A 616 -18.94 16.70 35.63
CA LEU A 616 -17.51 17.04 35.74
C LEU A 616 -16.67 15.76 35.74
N ILE A 617 -15.48 15.82 35.15
CA ILE A 617 -14.48 14.76 35.26
C ILE A 617 -13.34 15.25 36.13
N TYR A 618 -13.05 14.52 37.21
CA TYR A 618 -11.93 14.79 38.10
C TYR A 618 -10.67 14.05 37.61
N GLY A 619 -9.72 14.84 37.14
CA GLY A 619 -8.49 14.46 36.45
C GLY A 619 -8.37 15.21 35.12
N ALA A 620 -7.18 15.69 34.79
CA ALA A 620 -6.86 16.26 33.48
C ALA A 620 -5.54 15.68 32.93
N GLY A 621 -5.46 14.34 32.89
CA GLY A 621 -4.29 13.59 32.43
C GLY A 621 -4.60 12.64 31.28
N GLU A 622 -3.65 11.75 30.97
CA GLU A 622 -3.82 10.73 29.90
C GLU A 622 -5.04 9.83 30.14
N HIS A 623 -5.37 9.55 31.40
CA HIS A 623 -6.55 8.73 31.72
C HIS A 623 -7.86 9.41 31.32
N THR A 624 -7.95 10.71 31.56
CA THR A 624 -9.09 11.55 31.21
C THR A 624 -9.29 11.59 29.70
N GLU A 625 -8.21 11.73 28.92
CA GLU A 625 -8.26 11.69 27.46
C GLU A 625 -8.90 10.38 26.96
N ARG A 626 -8.46 9.25 27.51
CA ARG A 626 -8.95 7.91 27.15
C ARG A 626 -10.42 7.72 27.52
N LEU A 627 -10.78 8.15 28.72
CA LEU A 627 -12.16 8.17 29.19
C LEU A 627 -13.05 8.98 28.24
N LEU A 628 -12.65 10.21 27.91
CA LEU A 628 -13.38 11.10 27.00
C LEU A 628 -13.59 10.46 25.63
N ASN A 629 -12.56 9.81 25.07
CA ASN A 629 -12.70 9.09 23.80
C ASN A 629 -13.77 8.00 23.87
N LEU A 630 -13.91 7.33 25.02
CA LEU A 630 -14.88 6.26 25.21
C LEU A 630 -16.30 6.78 25.43
N ILE A 631 -16.47 7.90 26.14
CA ILE A 631 -17.80 8.40 26.57
C ILE A 631 -18.31 9.62 25.81
N SER A 632 -17.52 10.19 24.91
CA SER A 632 -17.85 11.42 24.16
C SER A 632 -19.18 11.39 23.41
N ASN A 633 -19.64 10.19 23.01
CA ASN A 633 -20.90 10.01 22.27
C ASN A 633 -22.10 9.69 23.19
N LEU A 634 -21.93 9.70 24.52
CA LEU A 634 -23.02 9.44 25.44
C LEU A 634 -23.86 10.71 25.65
N GLN A 635 -25.16 10.53 25.91
CA GLN A 635 -26.14 11.62 26.02
C GLN A 635 -26.08 12.35 27.38
N PHE A 636 -24.90 12.77 27.85
CA PHE A 636 -24.75 13.64 29.02
C PHE A 636 -23.77 14.78 28.72
N ASN A 637 -23.88 15.90 29.44
CA ASN A 637 -23.15 17.12 29.15
C ASN A 637 -21.88 17.22 30.02
N ILE A 638 -20.71 17.05 29.42
CA ILE A 638 -19.43 17.22 30.13
C ILE A 638 -19.10 18.71 30.18
N ILE A 639 -19.31 19.33 31.34
CA ILE A 639 -19.21 20.79 31.51
C ILE A 639 -17.78 21.26 31.81
N GLY A 640 -16.86 20.35 32.17
CA GLY A 640 -15.49 20.71 32.51
C GLY A 640 -14.66 19.58 33.11
N LEU A 641 -13.37 19.86 33.28
CA LEU A 641 -12.41 19.02 34.00
C LEU A 641 -12.06 19.66 35.34
N VAL A 642 -11.69 18.87 36.33
CA VAL A 642 -11.17 19.34 37.61
C VAL A 642 -9.81 18.71 37.85
N ASP A 643 -8.79 19.48 38.24
CA ASP A 643 -7.47 18.94 38.57
C ASP A 643 -6.84 19.72 39.72
N GLN A 644 -6.15 19.02 40.64
CA GLN A 644 -5.45 19.65 41.76
C GLN A 644 -4.18 20.40 41.31
N ASP A 645 -3.61 20.04 40.15
CA ASP A 645 -2.43 20.69 39.60
C ASP A 645 -2.75 22.13 39.17
N LYS A 646 -2.27 23.09 39.96
CA LYS A 646 -2.42 24.53 39.71
C LYS A 646 -1.89 24.97 38.34
N ASN A 647 -0.94 24.23 37.74
CA ASN A 647 -0.42 24.54 36.41
C ASN A 647 -1.40 24.22 35.28
N LYS A 648 -2.39 23.37 35.52
CA LYS A 648 -3.42 23.01 34.54
C LYS A 648 -4.68 23.85 34.68
N GLN A 649 -4.98 24.32 35.88
CA GLN A 649 -6.17 25.13 36.17
C GLN A 649 -6.22 26.38 35.28
N GLY A 650 -7.41 26.70 34.78
CA GLY A 650 -7.66 27.81 33.85
C GLY A 650 -7.29 27.52 32.39
N LYS A 651 -6.52 26.46 32.09
CA LYS A 651 -6.24 26.05 30.71
C LYS A 651 -7.42 25.30 30.09
N VAL A 652 -7.42 25.21 28.77
CA VAL A 652 -8.34 24.37 28.02
C VAL A 652 -7.58 23.12 27.57
N LEU A 653 -8.00 21.96 28.05
CA LEU A 653 -7.46 20.65 27.67
C LEU A 653 -8.60 19.80 27.10
N PHE A 654 -8.35 19.12 25.98
CA PHE A 654 -9.37 18.31 25.29
C PHE A 654 -10.66 19.09 24.98
N ASN A 655 -10.53 20.40 24.66
CA ASN A 655 -11.63 21.35 24.47
C ASN A 655 -12.52 21.61 25.71
N LEU A 656 -12.05 21.22 26.90
CA LEU A 656 -12.73 21.45 28.17
C LEU A 656 -11.88 22.35 29.07
N LYS A 657 -12.53 23.29 29.76
CA LYS A 657 -11.84 24.12 30.74
C LYS A 657 -11.49 23.28 31.98
N VAL A 658 -10.27 23.44 32.47
CA VAL A 658 -9.81 22.83 33.72
C VAL A 658 -10.08 23.79 34.88
N PHE A 659 -10.87 23.35 35.85
CA PHE A 659 -11.27 24.08 37.04
C PHE A 659 -10.48 23.63 38.27
N SER A 660 -10.46 24.47 39.30
CA SER A 660 -9.97 24.07 40.61
C SER A 660 -11.03 23.23 41.33
N PRO A 661 -10.64 22.35 42.29
CA PRO A 661 -11.61 21.64 43.13
C PRO A 661 -12.56 22.58 43.91
N GLU A 662 -12.15 23.81 44.19
CA GLU A 662 -12.96 24.82 44.89
C GLU A 662 -14.12 25.35 44.03
N ASP A 663 -14.03 25.22 42.70
CA ASP A 663 -15.07 25.70 41.79
C ASP A 663 -16.23 24.71 41.62
N ILE A 664 -16.09 23.46 42.08
CA ILE A 664 -17.11 22.40 41.91
C ILE A 664 -18.49 22.86 42.41
N ASN A 665 -18.55 23.44 43.61
CA ASN A 665 -19.80 23.89 44.21
C ASN A 665 -20.44 25.08 43.46
N LYS A 666 -19.65 25.87 42.72
CA LYS A 666 -20.17 26.96 41.86
C LYS A 666 -20.76 26.41 40.57
N LEU A 667 -20.15 25.36 40.03
CA LEU A 667 -20.56 24.69 38.79
C LEU A 667 -21.80 23.81 38.98
N LYS A 668 -22.09 23.37 40.21
CA LYS A 668 -23.28 22.57 40.60
C LYS A 668 -23.53 21.36 39.68
N PRO A 669 -22.51 20.52 39.42
CA PRO A 669 -22.70 19.36 38.56
C PRO A 669 -23.68 18.36 39.20
N GLY A 670 -24.45 17.67 38.36
CA GLY A 670 -25.24 16.52 38.78
C GLY A 670 -24.36 15.32 39.14
N PHE A 671 -23.23 15.16 38.42
CA PHE A 671 -22.31 14.05 38.62
C PHE A 671 -20.84 14.48 38.55
N ILE A 672 -19.99 13.81 39.32
CA ILE A 672 -18.52 13.87 39.17
C ILE A 672 -18.01 12.46 38.89
N ILE A 673 -17.34 12.28 37.75
CA ILE A 673 -16.63 11.04 37.43
C ILE A 673 -15.17 11.21 37.85
N ILE A 674 -14.64 10.32 38.67
CA ILE A 674 -13.22 10.35 39.02
C ILE A 674 -12.45 9.49 38.03
N SER A 675 -11.57 10.12 37.25
CA SER A 675 -10.78 9.46 36.21
C SER A 675 -9.32 9.27 36.65
N SER A 676 -9.05 9.08 37.93
CA SER A 676 -7.67 8.88 38.42
C SER A 676 -7.54 7.47 38.91
N LEU A 677 -6.75 6.63 38.23
CA LEU A 677 -6.47 5.27 38.71
C LEU A 677 -5.63 5.26 39.99
N ALA A 678 -4.62 6.15 40.06
CA ALA A 678 -3.62 6.15 41.12
C ALA A 678 -4.11 6.83 42.42
N HIS A 679 -5.01 7.81 42.30
CA HIS A 679 -5.46 8.63 43.44
C HIS A 679 -6.98 8.58 43.64
N GLU A 680 -7.67 7.55 43.11
CA GLU A 680 -9.13 7.51 43.11
C GLU A 680 -9.74 7.60 44.51
N GLU A 681 -9.22 6.81 45.45
CA GLU A 681 -9.72 6.74 46.83
C GLU A 681 -9.57 8.06 47.58
N GLU A 682 -8.42 8.72 47.41
CA GLU A 682 -8.12 10.00 48.03
C GLU A 682 -9.07 11.08 47.50
N ILE A 683 -9.23 11.15 46.18
CA ILE A 683 -10.14 12.09 45.54
C ILE A 683 -11.59 11.82 45.95
N TYR A 684 -12.01 10.55 45.98
CA TYR A 684 -13.36 10.18 46.37
C TYR A 684 -13.69 10.65 47.80
N LYS A 685 -12.80 10.36 48.76
CA LYS A 685 -12.96 10.81 50.16
C LYS A 685 -12.97 12.33 50.28
N ASP A 686 -12.14 13.04 49.52
CA ASP A 686 -12.13 14.51 49.53
C ASP A 686 -13.44 15.10 49.01
N LEU A 687 -13.96 14.55 47.91
CA LEU A 687 -15.21 15.02 47.30
C LEU A 687 -16.44 14.70 48.15
N GLU A 688 -16.50 13.52 48.76
CA GLU A 688 -17.61 13.08 49.61
C GLU A 688 -17.81 14.02 50.82
N ASN A 689 -16.72 14.60 51.32
CA ASN A 689 -16.76 15.58 52.41
C ASN A 689 -17.12 17.01 51.95
N LYS A 690 -17.07 17.32 50.65
CA LYS A 690 -17.17 18.68 50.10
C LYS A 690 -18.41 18.93 49.24
N CYS A 691 -19.04 17.87 48.72
CA CYS A 691 -20.14 17.95 47.75
C CYS A 691 -21.39 17.24 48.28
N TYR A 692 -22.44 17.98 48.63
CA TYR A 692 -23.65 17.40 49.25
C TYR A 692 -24.79 17.06 48.27
N ASN A 693 -24.80 17.66 47.07
CA ASN A 693 -25.88 17.50 46.07
C ASN A 693 -25.38 16.97 44.71
N THR A 694 -24.24 16.28 44.71
CA THR A 694 -23.59 15.77 43.50
C THR A 694 -23.29 14.29 43.68
N ILE A 695 -23.63 13.47 42.69
CA ILE A 695 -23.30 12.04 42.73
C ILE A 695 -21.85 11.84 42.28
N ILE A 696 -21.03 11.23 43.13
CA ILE A 696 -19.63 10.95 42.84
C ILE A 696 -19.52 9.51 42.35
N TYR A 697 -18.95 9.32 41.15
CA TYR A 697 -18.72 8.02 40.54
C TYR A 697 -17.21 7.75 40.41
N PRO A 698 -16.59 7.08 41.39
CA PRO A 698 -15.23 6.57 41.25
C PRO A 698 -15.24 5.36 40.32
N ILE A 699 -14.62 5.49 39.15
CA ILE A 699 -14.64 4.49 38.09
C ILE A 699 -14.18 3.10 38.57
N TYR A 700 -13.10 3.00 39.33
CA TYR A 700 -12.54 1.70 39.71
C TYR A 700 -13.11 1.18 41.02
N LEU A 701 -13.29 2.03 42.03
CA LEU A 701 -13.88 1.64 43.32
C LEU A 701 -15.33 1.22 43.18
N ALA A 702 -16.14 1.93 42.37
CA ALA A 702 -17.54 1.56 42.16
C ALA A 702 -17.71 0.28 41.34
N ASN A 703 -16.64 -0.21 40.70
CA ASN A 703 -16.64 -1.38 39.84
C ASN A 703 -15.48 -2.34 40.15
N GLU A 704 -15.21 -2.59 41.44
CA GLU A 704 -14.05 -3.36 41.90
C GLU A 704 -13.90 -4.71 41.19
N LYS A 705 -15.01 -5.44 41.02
CA LYS A 705 -15.09 -6.70 40.29
C LYS A 705 -14.53 -6.61 38.86
N PHE A 706 -14.75 -5.47 38.19
CA PHE A 706 -14.36 -5.22 36.81
C PHE A 706 -13.17 -4.26 36.69
N ARG A 707 -12.42 -4.04 37.78
CA ARG A 707 -11.32 -3.08 37.81
C ARG A 707 -10.28 -3.34 36.72
N LYS A 708 -9.91 -4.62 36.52
CA LYS A 708 -8.96 -5.05 35.48
C LYS A 708 -9.53 -4.82 34.07
N ASP A 709 -10.80 -5.18 33.87
CA ASP A 709 -11.50 -5.03 32.59
C ASP A 709 -11.59 -3.56 32.15
N ILE A 710 -11.99 -2.68 33.06
CA ILE A 710 -12.04 -1.23 32.84
C ILE A 710 -10.64 -0.67 32.53
N PHE A 711 -9.62 -1.13 33.26
CA PHE A 711 -8.24 -0.74 32.98
C PHE A 711 -7.80 -1.17 31.57
N ILE A 712 -8.07 -2.41 31.18
CA ILE A 712 -7.76 -2.92 29.84
C ILE A 712 -8.50 -2.11 28.77
N GLU A 713 -9.78 -1.84 28.95
CA GLU A 713 -10.61 -1.09 28.01
C GLU A 713 -10.09 0.35 27.81
N LEU A 714 -9.67 1.03 28.88
CA LEU A 714 -9.20 2.43 28.81
C LEU A 714 -7.73 2.55 28.36
N TYR A 715 -6.84 1.69 28.86
CA TYR A 715 -5.39 1.84 28.66
C TYR A 715 -4.80 0.97 27.57
N VAL A 716 -5.32 -0.25 27.41
CA VAL A 716 -4.73 -1.27 26.54
C VAL A 716 -5.46 -1.32 25.19
N CYS A 717 -6.78 -1.17 25.17
CA CYS A 717 -7.57 -1.02 23.95
C CYS A 717 -7.56 0.44 23.49
N GLN A 718 -7.08 0.72 22.27
CA GLN A 718 -7.14 2.09 21.70
C GLN A 718 -8.44 2.40 20.96
N TYR A 719 -9.38 1.45 20.91
CA TYR A 719 -10.71 1.64 20.36
C TYR A 719 -11.69 0.83 21.23
N PRO A 720 -12.90 1.35 21.54
CA PRO A 720 -13.94 0.51 22.10
C PRO A 720 -14.10 -0.73 21.22
N LEU A 721 -14.16 -1.90 21.84
CA LEU A 721 -14.72 -3.06 21.17
C LEU A 721 -16.15 -2.67 20.83
N ASP A 722 -16.55 -2.81 19.57
CA ASP A 722 -17.86 -2.37 19.11
C ASP A 722 -18.92 -3.14 19.92
N THR A 723 -19.43 -2.53 20.99
CA THR A 723 -20.41 -3.12 21.91
C THR A 723 -21.82 -2.98 21.34
N GLU A 724 -22.02 -3.01 20.02
CA GLU A 724 -23.34 -2.99 19.39
C GLU A 724 -24.18 -4.25 19.72
N TYR A 725 -23.66 -5.13 20.56
CA TYR A 725 -24.27 -6.38 20.99
C TYR A 725 -25.38 -6.28 22.05
N VAL A 726 -25.88 -5.10 22.40
CA VAL A 726 -27.01 -4.97 23.33
C VAL A 726 -28.05 -4.01 22.77
N ASN A 727 -28.68 -4.41 21.66
CA ASN A 727 -29.96 -3.87 21.21
C ASN A 727 -30.71 -4.93 20.38
N THR A 728 -30.80 -6.15 20.91
CA THR A 728 -31.83 -7.10 20.50
C THR A 728 -32.31 -7.86 21.74
N HIS A 729 -33.63 -7.94 21.90
CA HIS A 729 -34.44 -8.61 22.94
C HIS A 729 -34.98 -7.72 24.07
N ASP A 730 -36.24 -7.31 23.87
CA ASP A 730 -37.36 -7.20 24.82
C ASP A 730 -37.05 -6.89 26.30
N PHE A 731 -37.36 -5.65 26.73
CA PHE A 731 -38.37 -5.24 27.74
C PHE A 731 -38.12 -3.81 28.25
#